data_AF-A0A1F3N0M0-F1
#
_entry.id   AF-A0A1F3N0M0-F1
#
_cell.length_a   1.000
_cell.length_b   1.000
_cell.length_c   1.000
_cell.angle_alpha   90.00
_cell.angle_beta   90.00
_cell.angle_gamma   90.00
#
_symmetry.space_group_name_H-M   'P 1'
#
loop_
_entity.id
_entity.type
_entity.pdbx_description
1 polymer ?
#
loop_
_entity_poly.entity_id
_entity_poly.type
_entity_poly.pdbx_seq_one_letter_code
_entity_poly.pdbx_strand_id
1 'polypeptide(L)'
;MKKKNTPVKKTISKPKKLIFNLLIAIIPVLFIVLLEFLLRLFQYGDDYSLFIDHPDELYSEYRIVNPHVGAKYFQLLEYTEPARDIFLRKKPEGCFRIFVMGSSTVIGFPYENNLMFSRILQERLQDAYPDRNIEMVNTAITAINTFTLLDYMPRILAEKPDAILIYAGHNEFYGAFGVGSAEAVSHNRALIRLHLMLMDSKLYQALRNIIGGIGRTFSGKTAPSRGTLMSKVVKKADIIYNSNDYAKGIRYFEKNYGAMLDLARKNNVPVFVSDLVSNIRDIKPFKSIATENYKEADYYYTAAIKAEQQKEFQKAKENYLLARDYDCIRFRASGEINEKIRSLASEYKTHYVPTLALFESHSPHQIVGDNLMTEHVHPNIEGQFLLADAFYQAIAGSGVIGATVNELTVKPADYYLNTYGYTELDRLVGLHRIANLKYHFPFRDESKEYLDYRQIYRPVSYIDSLAFTVIASPEVSAGDAHEDLAVRYEGQYDYVNAFREYNALVKINPYWSPYYRKAADCLINTGDLPLALKYYNRSLVYEESFYAWFRAGEIYLIKNDLTRAVRYFSKALELSGKDSDRIKVLAKLYIAYTYMNDKGNTSRILQSIHRINPGIQVSVPPRGYFFATYIPVQVKPFIDQANDLLVKADPQGAEKVLLESLKINDSPAANRMLGEIYARNNDHQKALFHLKKIYEDFNTDPHYLHLMILVCLNNRQQQEADRCLRQLGRIEPGYPELDRLKEFVQGAPAQ
;
A
#
# COMPACT_ATOMS: atom_id res chain seq x y z
N MET A 1 -83.22 -15.00 53.85
CA MET A 1 -82.47 -13.87 53.26
C MET A 1 -80.97 -14.14 53.32
N LYS A 2 -80.33 -14.50 52.20
CA LYS A 2 -78.87 -14.39 51.99
C LYS A 2 -78.66 -13.89 50.56
N LYS A 3 -78.09 -12.69 50.41
CA LYS A 3 -77.83 -12.02 49.12
C LYS A 3 -76.95 -12.92 48.25
N LYS A 4 -77.44 -13.32 47.06
CA LYS A 4 -76.59 -13.88 46.00
C LYS A 4 -75.65 -12.78 45.51
N ASN A 5 -74.36 -12.90 45.80
CA ASN A 5 -73.33 -12.12 45.11
C ASN A 5 -73.18 -12.69 43.70
N THR A 6 -73.79 -12.03 42.73
CA THR A 6 -73.55 -12.30 41.31
C THR A 6 -72.13 -11.84 40.97
N PRO A 7 -71.22 -12.72 40.49
CA PRO A 7 -69.91 -12.29 40.05
C PRO A 7 -70.08 -11.48 38.77
N VAL A 8 -69.85 -10.18 38.83
CA VAL A 8 -69.71 -9.33 37.63
C VAL A 8 -68.47 -9.85 36.89
N LYS A 9 -68.65 -10.68 35.86
CA LYS A 9 -67.60 -10.96 34.87
C LYS A 9 -67.31 -9.64 34.17
N LYS A 10 -66.32 -8.89 34.68
CA LYS A 10 -65.76 -7.73 33.99
C LYS A 10 -65.14 -8.22 32.69
N THR A 11 -65.92 -8.22 31.61
CA THR A 11 -65.41 -8.46 30.26
C THR A 11 -64.47 -7.34 29.91
N ILE A 12 -63.18 -7.66 29.75
CA ILE A 12 -62.15 -6.72 29.34
C ILE A 12 -62.61 -6.08 28.02
N SER A 13 -62.78 -4.75 28.02
CA SER A 13 -63.17 -3.99 26.82
C SER A 13 -62.17 -4.28 25.69
N LYS A 14 -62.66 -4.43 24.45
CA LYS A 14 -61.83 -4.65 23.24
C LYS A 14 -60.51 -3.85 23.20
N PRO A 15 -60.47 -2.52 23.52
CA PRO A 15 -59.21 -1.76 23.55
C PRO A 15 -58.22 -2.23 24.64
N LYS A 16 -58.70 -2.58 25.84
CA LYS A 16 -57.84 -3.13 26.91
C LYS A 16 -57.27 -4.51 26.56
N LYS A 17 -58.04 -5.34 25.84
CA LYS A 17 -57.57 -6.64 25.32
C LYS A 17 -56.51 -6.45 24.23
N LEU A 18 -56.69 -5.46 23.35
CA LEU A 18 -55.70 -5.10 22.34
C LEU A 18 -54.40 -4.61 22.98
N ILE A 19 -54.47 -3.69 23.95
CA ILE A 19 -53.31 -3.19 24.69
C ILE A 19 -52.60 -4.34 25.41
N PHE A 20 -53.33 -5.23 26.08
CA PHE A 20 -52.75 -6.39 26.76
C PHE A 20 -52.02 -7.33 25.79
N ASN A 21 -52.63 -7.64 24.64
CA ASN A 21 -51.99 -8.46 23.62
C ASN A 21 -50.75 -7.78 23.02
N LEU A 22 -50.81 -6.45 22.82
CA LEU A 22 -49.68 -5.67 22.34
C LEU A 22 -48.54 -5.64 23.36
N LEU A 23 -48.85 -5.51 24.66
CA LEU A 23 -47.86 -5.60 25.74
C LEU A 23 -47.22 -6.99 25.80
N ILE A 24 -47.99 -8.07 25.67
CA ILE A 24 -47.43 -9.44 25.62
C ILE A 24 -46.47 -9.61 24.44
N ALA A 25 -46.77 -9.01 23.28
CA ALA A 25 -45.88 -9.07 22.13
C ALA A 25 -44.62 -8.20 22.30
N ILE A 26 -44.74 -7.04 22.92
CA ILE A 26 -43.66 -6.05 23.05
C ILE A 26 -42.70 -6.35 24.20
N ILE A 27 -43.19 -6.86 25.34
CA ILE A 27 -42.36 -7.08 26.54
C ILE A 27 -41.13 -7.97 26.25
N PRO A 28 -41.25 -9.13 25.56
CA PRO A 28 -40.07 -9.94 25.22
C PRO A 28 -39.07 -9.22 24.31
N VAL A 29 -39.56 -8.42 23.36
CA VAL A 29 -38.71 -7.63 22.46
C VAL A 29 -37.98 -6.55 23.24
N LEU A 30 -38.66 -5.83 24.12
CA LEU A 30 -38.04 -4.83 25.00
C LEU A 30 -37.00 -5.46 25.93
N PHE A 31 -37.26 -6.66 26.45
CA PHE A 31 -36.30 -7.39 27.27
C PHE A 31 -35.03 -7.75 26.48
N ILE A 32 -35.17 -8.25 25.24
CA ILE A 32 -34.03 -8.56 24.37
C ILE A 32 -33.22 -7.30 24.05
N VAL A 33 -33.90 -6.19 23.72
CA VAL A 33 -33.26 -4.90 23.43
C VAL A 33 -32.54 -4.36 24.67
N LEU A 34 -33.17 -4.43 25.84
CA LEU A 34 -32.56 -4.04 27.12
C LEU A 34 -31.32 -4.88 27.42
N LEU A 35 -31.37 -6.20 27.20
CA LEU A 35 -30.25 -7.08 27.44
C LEU A 35 -29.09 -6.79 26.48
N GLU A 36 -29.34 -6.59 25.19
CA GLU A 36 -28.33 -6.14 24.22
C GLU A 36 -27.72 -4.79 24.65
N PHE A 37 -28.55 -3.85 25.10
CA PHE A 37 -28.08 -2.55 25.61
C PHE A 37 -27.17 -2.70 26.83
N LEU A 38 -27.56 -3.51 27.82
CA LEU A 38 -26.75 -3.76 29.01
C LEU A 38 -25.42 -4.43 28.64
N LEU A 39 -25.44 -5.43 27.75
CA LEU A 39 -24.22 -6.09 27.30
C LEU A 39 -23.27 -5.13 26.58
N ARG A 40 -23.80 -4.19 25.77
CA ARG A 40 -23.00 -3.13 25.15
C ARG A 40 -22.45 -2.13 26.17
N LEU A 41 -23.27 -1.73 27.14
CA LEU A 41 -22.88 -0.78 28.20
C LEU A 41 -21.70 -1.32 29.02
N PHE A 42 -21.68 -2.62 29.31
CA PHE A 42 -20.58 -3.30 30.02
C PHE A 42 -19.49 -3.84 29.08
N GLN A 43 -19.48 -3.44 27.79
CA GLN A 43 -18.49 -3.85 26.79
C GLN A 43 -18.28 -5.38 26.71
N TYR A 44 -19.36 -6.15 26.87
CA TYR A 44 -19.29 -7.62 26.77
C TYR A 44 -18.96 -8.07 25.33
N GLY A 45 -18.08 -9.07 25.20
CA GLY A 45 -17.72 -9.71 23.93
C GLY A 45 -16.88 -8.82 23.01
N ASP A 46 -16.50 -9.35 21.85
CA ASP A 46 -15.54 -8.72 20.95
C ASP A 46 -16.19 -7.66 20.05
N ASP A 47 -15.42 -6.61 19.71
CA ASP A 47 -15.80 -5.67 18.65
C ASP A 47 -15.31 -6.19 17.29
N TYR A 48 -16.25 -6.67 16.49
CA TYR A 48 -15.97 -7.16 15.14
C TYR A 48 -16.14 -6.11 14.05
N SER A 49 -16.24 -4.81 14.39
CA SER A 49 -16.29 -3.73 13.39
C SER A 49 -15.08 -3.83 12.45
N LEU A 50 -15.28 -3.62 11.14
CA LEU A 50 -14.16 -3.67 10.17
C LEU A 50 -13.16 -2.52 10.39
N PHE A 51 -13.68 -1.34 10.74
CA PHE A 51 -12.87 -0.16 11.02
C PHE A 51 -13.18 0.37 12.42
N ILE A 52 -12.13 0.64 13.18
CA ILE A 52 -12.21 1.29 14.49
C ILE A 52 -11.47 2.64 14.44
N ASP A 53 -11.74 3.51 15.40
CA ASP A 53 -10.90 4.69 15.59
C ASP A 53 -9.49 4.27 15.98
N HIS A 54 -8.47 5.01 15.52
CA HIS A 54 -7.10 4.68 15.86
C HIS A 54 -6.90 4.78 17.40
N PRO A 55 -6.31 3.77 18.05
CA PRO A 55 -6.21 3.73 19.51
C PRO A 55 -5.20 4.72 20.10
N ASP A 56 -4.19 5.10 19.32
CA ASP A 56 -3.19 6.12 19.69
C ASP A 56 -3.75 7.53 19.44
N GLU A 57 -3.69 8.38 20.47
CA GLU A 57 -4.17 9.77 20.45
C GLU A 57 -3.51 10.61 19.35
N LEU A 58 -2.24 10.34 19.02
CA LEU A 58 -1.50 11.02 17.96
C LEU A 58 -2.20 10.89 16.60
N TYR A 59 -2.92 9.79 16.39
CA TYR A 59 -3.64 9.50 15.15
C TYR A 59 -5.16 9.52 15.35
N SER A 60 -5.68 10.27 16.32
CA SER A 60 -7.11 10.33 16.65
C SER A 60 -8.03 10.74 15.48
N GLU A 61 -7.50 11.46 14.48
CA GLU A 61 -8.21 11.81 13.24
C GLU A 61 -8.33 10.65 12.25
N TYR A 62 -7.61 9.55 12.47
CA TYR A 62 -7.57 8.39 11.62
C TYR A 62 -8.45 7.25 12.14
N ARG A 63 -8.88 6.42 11.21
CA ARG A 63 -9.43 5.09 11.46
C ARG A 63 -8.43 4.06 10.98
N ILE A 64 -8.50 2.87 11.57
CA ILE A 64 -7.64 1.73 11.26
C ILE A 64 -8.50 0.51 10.93
N VAL A 65 -8.01 -0.35 10.03
CA VAL A 65 -8.58 -1.69 9.86
C VAL A 65 -8.43 -2.44 11.18
N ASN A 66 -9.54 -2.87 11.77
CA ASN A 66 -9.54 -3.49 13.09
C ASN A 66 -8.62 -4.73 13.12
N PRO A 67 -7.53 -4.72 13.92
CA PRO A 67 -6.59 -5.83 13.98
C PRO A 67 -7.26 -7.16 14.38
N HIS A 68 -8.36 -7.08 15.13
CA HIS A 68 -9.09 -8.24 15.65
C HIS A 68 -10.28 -8.68 14.79
N VAL A 69 -10.48 -8.08 13.60
CA VAL A 69 -11.62 -8.40 12.72
C VAL A 69 -11.68 -9.89 12.33
N GLY A 70 -10.52 -10.55 12.25
CA GLY A 70 -10.40 -11.98 11.92
C GLY A 70 -11.14 -12.90 12.90
N ALA A 71 -11.26 -12.51 14.17
CA ALA A 71 -11.96 -13.27 15.20
C ALA A 71 -13.45 -13.50 14.89
N LYS A 72 -14.05 -12.67 14.01
CA LYS A 72 -15.42 -12.89 13.53
C LYS A 72 -15.53 -14.17 12.68
N TYR A 73 -14.50 -14.48 11.90
CA TYR A 73 -14.53 -15.51 10.87
C TYR A 73 -13.82 -16.80 11.27
N PHE A 74 -12.87 -16.72 12.20
CA PHE A 74 -12.16 -17.89 12.74
C PHE A 74 -12.49 -18.03 14.23
N GLN A 75 -13.37 -18.97 14.56
CA GLN A 75 -13.84 -19.20 15.93
C GLN A 75 -13.20 -20.44 16.55
N LEU A 76 -12.76 -21.38 15.70
CA LEU A 76 -12.09 -22.61 16.10
C LEU A 76 -10.57 -22.50 15.93
N LEU A 77 -10.13 -21.64 15.03
CA LEU A 77 -8.74 -21.48 14.63
C LEU A 77 -8.20 -20.08 14.95
N GLU A 78 -6.87 -19.97 15.02
CA GLU A 78 -6.18 -18.69 15.06
C GLU A 78 -6.41 -17.92 13.76
N TYR A 79 -6.54 -16.61 13.85
CA TYR A 79 -6.69 -15.73 12.69
C TYR A 79 -5.42 -14.91 12.47
N THR A 80 -5.26 -14.41 11.25
CA THR A 80 -4.24 -13.41 10.92
C THR A 80 -4.80 -12.00 11.01
N GLU A 81 -3.97 -11.05 11.42
CA GLU A 81 -4.29 -9.63 11.39
C GLU A 81 -4.19 -9.05 9.97
N PRO A 82 -4.93 -7.96 9.66
CA PRO A 82 -4.76 -7.17 8.44
C PRO A 82 -3.49 -6.31 8.48
N ALA A 83 -3.15 -5.67 7.35
CA ALA A 83 -1.96 -4.81 7.19
C ALA A 83 -1.96 -3.50 8.02
N ARG A 84 -2.92 -3.33 8.94
CA ARG A 84 -3.07 -2.17 9.85
C ARG A 84 -3.09 -0.80 9.14
N ASP A 85 -3.55 -0.77 7.89
CA ASP A 85 -3.69 0.47 7.12
C ASP A 85 -4.63 1.47 7.83
N ILE A 86 -4.22 2.75 7.81
CA ILE A 86 -4.98 3.86 8.37
C ILE A 86 -5.49 4.81 7.28
N PHE A 87 -6.61 5.48 7.56
CA PHE A 87 -7.19 6.49 6.67
C PHE A 87 -7.94 7.54 7.47
N LEU A 88 -8.12 8.75 6.90
CA LEU A 88 -8.76 9.84 7.64
C LEU A 88 -10.24 9.54 7.93
N ARG A 89 -10.68 9.72 9.18
CA ARG A 89 -12.07 9.54 9.60
C ARG A 89 -13.02 10.40 8.77
N LYS A 90 -12.63 11.64 8.51
CA LYS A 90 -13.32 12.55 7.59
C LYS A 90 -12.53 12.64 6.30
N LYS A 91 -13.12 12.16 5.20
CA LYS A 91 -12.52 12.22 3.87
C LYS A 91 -12.30 13.68 3.44
N PRO A 92 -11.05 14.13 3.20
CA PRO A 92 -10.77 15.49 2.76
C PRO A 92 -11.27 15.77 1.34
N GLU A 93 -11.42 17.05 1.01
CA GLU A 93 -11.62 17.48 -0.37
C GLU A 93 -10.40 17.14 -1.23
N GLY A 94 -10.61 16.68 -2.47
CA GLY A 94 -9.53 16.25 -3.36
C GLY A 94 -8.90 14.89 -3.02
N CYS A 95 -9.38 14.19 -1.99
CA CYS A 95 -8.95 12.84 -1.67
C CYS A 95 -9.67 11.79 -2.54
N PHE A 96 -8.89 10.87 -3.12
CA PHE A 96 -9.38 9.69 -3.82
C PHE A 96 -9.11 8.45 -2.97
N ARG A 97 -10.17 7.87 -2.39
CA ARG A 97 -10.13 6.77 -1.41
C ARG A 97 -10.46 5.43 -2.05
N ILE A 98 -9.51 4.51 -1.96
CA ILE A 98 -9.56 3.18 -2.56
C ILE A 98 -9.50 2.12 -1.46
N PHE A 99 -10.43 1.18 -1.47
CA PHE A 99 -10.35 -0.01 -0.61
C PHE A 99 -10.00 -1.24 -1.43
N VAL A 100 -9.10 -2.07 -0.89
CA VAL A 100 -8.62 -3.30 -1.53
C VAL A 100 -9.11 -4.51 -0.74
N MET A 101 -9.75 -5.44 -1.44
CA MET A 101 -10.32 -6.66 -0.89
C MET A 101 -9.68 -7.91 -1.50
N GLY A 102 -9.41 -8.89 -0.65
CA GLY A 102 -8.91 -10.20 -1.06
C GLY A 102 -8.45 -11.02 0.13
N SER A 103 -7.48 -11.91 -0.10
CA SER A 103 -6.92 -12.75 0.96
C SER A 103 -5.38 -12.70 1.01
N SER A 104 -4.69 -13.83 1.17
CA SER A 104 -3.24 -13.88 1.39
C SER A 104 -2.40 -13.26 0.26
N THR A 105 -2.82 -13.35 -1.00
CA THR A 105 -2.14 -12.62 -2.09
C THR A 105 -2.26 -11.10 -1.91
N VAL A 106 -3.41 -10.63 -1.43
CA VAL A 106 -3.69 -9.19 -1.29
C VAL A 106 -3.03 -8.58 -0.07
N ILE A 107 -2.91 -9.32 1.05
CA ILE A 107 -2.13 -8.85 2.21
C ILE A 107 -0.61 -8.79 1.93
N GLY A 108 -0.14 -9.31 0.78
CA GLY A 108 1.28 -9.28 0.39
C GLY A 108 2.09 -10.52 0.78
N PHE A 109 1.46 -11.60 1.27
CA PHE A 109 2.17 -12.83 1.61
C PHE A 109 2.98 -13.36 0.41
N PRO A 110 4.24 -13.81 0.58
CA PRO A 110 4.94 -14.06 1.85
C PRO A 110 5.69 -12.86 2.44
N TYR A 111 5.66 -11.71 1.80
CA TYR A 111 6.42 -10.54 2.20
C TYR A 111 5.71 -9.75 3.30
N GLU A 112 6.39 -8.72 3.80
CA GLU A 112 5.79 -7.73 4.69
C GLU A 112 4.93 -6.71 3.94
N ASN A 113 4.28 -5.84 4.73
CA ASN A 113 3.38 -4.80 4.23
C ASN A 113 4.04 -3.83 3.22
N ASN A 114 5.37 -3.74 3.17
CA ASN A 114 6.06 -2.95 2.15
C ASN A 114 5.85 -3.49 0.73
N LEU A 115 5.85 -4.80 0.54
CA LEU A 115 5.76 -5.45 -0.79
C LEU A 115 4.34 -5.84 -1.21
N MET A 116 3.32 -5.29 -0.54
CA MET A 116 1.94 -5.41 -1.02
C MET A 116 1.77 -4.69 -2.35
N PHE A 117 1.13 -5.33 -3.33
CA PHE A 117 0.79 -4.67 -4.59
C PHE A 117 -0.04 -3.38 -4.37
N SER A 118 -0.86 -3.32 -3.30
CA SER A 118 -1.61 -2.11 -2.94
C SER A 118 -0.71 -0.96 -2.52
N ARG A 119 0.37 -1.22 -1.77
CA ARG A 119 1.32 -0.18 -1.37
C ARG A 119 2.12 0.35 -2.56
N ILE A 120 2.54 -0.56 -3.46
CA ILE A 120 3.18 -0.21 -4.73
C ILE A 120 2.24 0.63 -5.59
N LEU A 121 1.00 0.17 -5.78
CA LEU A 121 -0.03 0.85 -6.57
C LEU A 121 -0.35 2.26 -6.03
N GLN A 122 -0.42 2.43 -4.70
CA GLN A 122 -0.68 3.73 -4.09
C GLN A 122 0.38 4.76 -4.49
N GLU A 123 1.66 4.40 -4.47
CA GLU A 123 2.75 5.30 -4.86
C GLU A 123 2.69 5.63 -6.35
N ARG A 124 2.42 4.63 -7.21
CA ARG A 124 2.26 4.84 -8.65
C ARG A 124 1.12 5.78 -8.98
N LEU A 125 -0.03 5.62 -8.32
CA LEU A 125 -1.18 6.50 -8.50
C LEU A 125 -0.90 7.90 -7.95
N GLN A 126 -0.18 8.02 -6.84
CA GLN A 126 0.17 9.32 -6.26
C GLN A 126 1.11 10.11 -7.18
N ASP A 127 2.06 9.44 -7.84
CA ASP A 127 2.92 10.06 -8.84
C ASP A 127 2.16 10.40 -10.13
N ALA A 128 1.21 9.55 -10.55
CA ALA A 128 0.41 9.83 -11.74
C ALA A 128 -0.60 10.98 -11.55
N TYR A 129 -1.07 11.20 -10.32
CA TYR A 129 -2.06 12.21 -9.95
C TYR A 129 -1.59 13.04 -8.75
N PRO A 130 -0.55 13.87 -8.90
CA PRO A 130 0.06 14.61 -7.79
C PRO A 130 -0.88 15.62 -7.12
N ASP A 131 -1.93 16.07 -7.82
CA ASP A 131 -2.93 17.00 -7.30
C ASP A 131 -4.06 16.31 -6.51
N ARG A 132 -4.01 14.98 -6.38
CA ARG A 132 -4.95 14.17 -5.59
C ARG A 132 -4.24 13.58 -4.38
N ASN A 133 -4.94 13.50 -3.26
CA ASN A 133 -4.47 12.69 -2.13
C ASN A 133 -5.00 11.26 -2.28
N ILE A 134 -4.12 10.31 -2.58
CA ILE A 134 -4.52 8.90 -2.76
C ILE A 134 -4.47 8.17 -1.42
N GLU A 135 -5.66 7.83 -0.90
CA GLU A 135 -5.79 6.93 0.25
C GLU A 135 -6.05 5.51 -0.25
N MET A 136 -5.19 4.55 0.11
CA MET A 136 -5.39 3.14 -0.20
C MET A 136 -5.43 2.32 1.08
N VAL A 137 -6.52 1.57 1.27
CA VAL A 137 -6.77 0.80 2.50
C VAL A 137 -6.94 -0.67 2.16
N ASN A 138 -5.96 -1.49 2.55
CA ASN A 138 -6.01 -2.93 2.38
C ASN A 138 -6.76 -3.59 3.55
N THR A 139 -7.86 -4.27 3.22
CA THR A 139 -8.73 -4.93 4.22
C THR A 139 -8.51 -6.44 4.31
N ALA A 140 -7.55 -6.98 3.55
CA ALA A 140 -7.35 -8.42 3.43
C ALA A 140 -6.81 -9.03 4.72
N ILE A 141 -7.25 -10.27 4.97
CA ILE A 141 -6.64 -11.20 5.91
C ILE A 141 -6.45 -12.54 5.20
N THR A 142 -5.66 -13.46 5.76
CA THR A 142 -5.41 -14.75 5.10
C THR A 142 -6.61 -15.71 5.29
N ALA A 143 -6.66 -16.76 4.47
CA ALA A 143 -7.62 -17.86 4.58
C ALA A 143 -9.13 -17.48 4.54
N ILE A 144 -9.50 -16.37 3.88
CA ILE A 144 -10.89 -15.93 3.72
C ILE A 144 -11.38 -16.03 2.26
N ASN A 145 -12.70 -16.04 2.08
CA ASN A 145 -13.37 -16.17 0.78
C ASN A 145 -14.48 -15.12 0.58
N THR A 146 -15.32 -15.29 -0.44
CA THR A 146 -16.38 -14.33 -0.78
C THR A 146 -17.47 -14.15 0.29
N PHE A 147 -17.60 -15.05 1.28
CA PHE A 147 -18.50 -14.81 2.42
C PHE A 147 -18.01 -13.65 3.28
N THR A 148 -16.72 -13.65 3.61
CA THR A 148 -16.08 -12.57 4.38
C THR A 148 -16.11 -11.27 3.59
N LEU A 149 -15.76 -11.29 2.31
CA LEU A 149 -15.74 -10.07 1.49
C LEU A 149 -17.15 -9.46 1.36
N LEU A 150 -18.19 -10.29 1.26
CA LEU A 150 -19.58 -9.80 1.23
C LEU A 150 -20.01 -9.17 2.57
N ASP A 151 -19.47 -9.64 3.70
CA ASP A 151 -19.71 -9.03 5.02
C ASP A 151 -18.95 -7.69 5.19
N TYR A 152 -17.78 -7.56 4.56
CA TYR A 152 -17.02 -6.30 4.51
C TYR A 152 -17.69 -5.23 3.66
N MET A 153 -18.33 -5.61 2.55
CA MET A 153 -18.79 -4.68 1.53
C MET A 153 -19.68 -3.52 2.08
N PRO A 154 -20.72 -3.74 2.90
CA PRO A 154 -21.51 -2.64 3.45
C PRO A 154 -20.70 -1.70 4.35
N ARG A 155 -19.69 -2.23 5.06
CA ARG A 155 -18.84 -1.48 5.99
C ARG A 155 -17.84 -0.62 5.22
N ILE A 156 -17.29 -1.14 4.12
CA ILE A 156 -16.46 -0.36 3.19
C ILE A 156 -17.27 0.76 2.56
N LEU A 157 -18.49 0.48 2.07
CA LEU A 157 -19.35 1.48 1.45
C LEU A 157 -19.73 2.63 2.41
N ALA A 158 -19.85 2.35 3.71
CA ALA A 158 -20.08 3.37 4.74
C ALA A 158 -18.93 4.39 4.85
N GLU A 159 -17.70 4.02 4.45
CA GLU A 159 -16.52 4.90 4.46
C GLU A 159 -16.36 5.76 3.19
N LYS A 160 -17.38 5.76 2.30
CA LYS A 160 -17.46 6.56 1.08
C LYS A 160 -16.26 6.39 0.12
N PRO A 161 -15.98 5.16 -0.32
CA PRO A 161 -14.93 4.88 -1.28
C PRO A 161 -15.20 5.55 -2.64
N ASP A 162 -14.14 5.97 -3.33
CA ASP A 162 -14.20 6.36 -4.74
C ASP A 162 -13.95 5.17 -5.67
N ALA A 163 -13.28 4.12 -5.20
CA ALA A 163 -13.12 2.87 -5.92
C ALA A 163 -12.91 1.69 -4.96
N ILE A 164 -13.24 0.49 -5.43
CA ILE A 164 -12.97 -0.77 -4.72
C ILE A 164 -12.21 -1.72 -5.66
N LEU A 165 -11.12 -2.31 -5.18
CA LEU A 165 -10.31 -3.29 -5.92
C LEU A 165 -10.54 -4.68 -5.34
N ILE A 166 -10.76 -5.69 -6.19
CA ILE A 166 -11.01 -7.07 -5.76
C ILE A 166 -10.07 -8.04 -6.50
N TYR A 167 -9.22 -8.73 -5.72
CA TYR A 167 -8.45 -9.90 -6.17
C TYR A 167 -8.77 -11.06 -5.21
N ALA A 168 -9.74 -11.91 -5.59
CA ALA A 168 -10.26 -12.96 -4.69
C ALA A 168 -10.83 -14.18 -5.44
N GLY A 169 -10.52 -15.37 -4.93
CA GLY A 169 -11.15 -16.63 -5.33
C GLY A 169 -10.33 -17.90 -5.08
N HIS A 170 -9.01 -17.79 -4.85
CA HIS A 170 -8.15 -18.94 -4.49
C HIS A 170 -8.68 -19.75 -3.30
N ASN A 171 -9.16 -19.06 -2.27
CA ASN A 171 -9.63 -19.67 -1.02
C ASN A 171 -11.13 -19.99 -1.02
N GLU A 172 -11.83 -19.94 -2.16
CA GLU A 172 -13.30 -20.05 -2.15
C GLU A 172 -13.80 -21.37 -1.55
N PHE A 173 -13.11 -22.47 -1.82
CA PHE A 173 -13.53 -23.78 -1.34
C PHE A 173 -13.20 -24.02 0.14
N TYR A 174 -12.05 -23.54 0.62
CA TYR A 174 -11.53 -23.87 1.95
C TYR A 174 -11.56 -22.72 2.94
N GLY A 175 -11.42 -21.47 2.50
CA GLY A 175 -11.41 -20.30 3.39
C GLY A 175 -12.64 -20.26 4.29
N ALA A 176 -12.62 -19.42 5.33
CA ALA A 176 -13.65 -19.40 6.37
C ALA A 176 -15.09 -19.58 5.82
N PHE A 177 -15.82 -20.57 6.33
CA PHE A 177 -17.18 -20.98 5.89
C PHE A 177 -17.30 -21.58 4.47
N GLY A 178 -16.19 -21.84 3.79
CA GLY A 178 -16.13 -22.56 2.52
C GLY A 178 -16.63 -24.00 2.65
N VAL A 179 -17.00 -24.62 1.54
CA VAL A 179 -17.59 -25.97 1.51
C VAL A 179 -16.67 -27.06 2.08
N GLY A 180 -15.34 -26.88 2.02
CA GLY A 180 -14.33 -27.77 2.59
C GLY A 180 -13.78 -27.31 3.94
N SER A 181 -14.31 -26.21 4.50
CA SER A 181 -13.76 -25.52 5.67
C SER A 181 -14.14 -26.20 6.99
N ALA A 182 -13.20 -26.24 7.94
CA ALA A 182 -13.44 -26.62 9.32
C ALA A 182 -14.30 -25.61 10.08
N GLU A 183 -14.26 -24.33 9.68
CA GLU A 183 -15.03 -23.23 10.27
C GLU A 183 -16.50 -23.18 9.79
N ALA A 184 -16.91 -24.09 8.89
CA ALA A 184 -18.28 -24.11 8.38
C ALA A 184 -19.29 -24.59 9.43
N VAL A 185 -19.98 -23.65 10.09
CA VAL A 185 -21.10 -23.92 11.03
C VAL A 185 -22.37 -24.43 10.33
N SER A 186 -22.52 -24.17 9.04
CA SER A 186 -23.61 -24.64 8.20
C SER A 186 -23.12 -24.70 6.76
N HIS A 187 -23.69 -25.60 5.97
CA HIS A 187 -23.44 -25.63 4.52
C HIS A 187 -24.54 -24.91 3.74
N ASN A 188 -25.42 -24.12 4.37
CA ASN A 188 -26.43 -23.30 3.71
C ASN A 188 -26.00 -21.82 3.69
N ARG A 189 -25.88 -21.24 2.50
CA ARG A 189 -25.48 -19.84 2.31
C ARG A 189 -26.29 -18.83 3.14
N ALA A 190 -27.61 -18.99 3.22
CA ALA A 190 -28.46 -18.04 3.95
C ALA A 190 -28.21 -18.11 5.47
N LEU A 191 -27.99 -19.31 6.00
CA LEU A 191 -27.68 -19.51 7.41
C LEU A 191 -26.28 -19.00 7.77
N ILE A 192 -25.28 -19.17 6.88
CA ILE A 192 -23.95 -18.58 7.08
C ILE A 192 -24.06 -17.04 7.13
N ARG A 193 -24.79 -16.44 6.19
CA ARG A 193 -24.98 -14.98 6.18
C ARG A 193 -25.74 -14.48 7.41
N LEU A 194 -26.76 -15.21 7.85
CA LEU A 194 -27.48 -14.90 9.08
C LEU A 194 -26.56 -14.99 10.30
N HIS A 195 -25.72 -16.03 10.38
CA HIS A 195 -24.72 -16.17 11.43
C HIS A 195 -23.77 -14.97 11.45
N LEU A 196 -23.17 -14.60 10.32
CA LEU A 196 -22.27 -13.45 10.22
C LEU A 196 -22.94 -12.12 10.61
N MET A 197 -24.22 -11.94 10.26
CA MET A 197 -24.99 -10.76 10.68
C MET A 197 -25.24 -10.75 12.19
N LEU A 198 -25.61 -11.90 12.77
CA LEU A 198 -25.89 -12.02 14.20
C LEU A 198 -24.64 -11.87 15.07
N MET A 199 -23.45 -12.17 14.53
CA MET A 199 -22.17 -12.00 15.24
C MET A 199 -21.91 -10.56 15.71
N ASP A 200 -22.56 -9.56 15.12
CA ASP A 200 -22.46 -8.16 15.55
C ASP A 200 -23.36 -7.84 16.78
N SER A 201 -24.24 -8.77 17.20
CA SER A 201 -25.04 -8.68 18.43
C SER A 201 -24.28 -9.25 19.63
N LYS A 202 -24.19 -8.46 20.71
CA LYS A 202 -23.56 -8.89 21.95
C LYS A 202 -24.35 -10.00 22.64
N LEU A 203 -25.67 -9.98 22.52
CA LEU A 203 -26.54 -11.06 22.99
C LEU A 203 -26.26 -12.37 22.25
N TYR A 204 -26.11 -12.34 20.93
CA TYR A 204 -25.79 -13.53 20.16
C TYR A 204 -24.41 -14.10 20.54
N GLN A 205 -23.40 -13.22 20.69
CA GLN A 205 -22.09 -13.62 21.19
C GLN A 205 -22.20 -14.26 22.59
N ALA A 206 -23.00 -13.69 23.49
CA ALA A 206 -23.22 -14.25 24.83
C ALA A 206 -23.85 -15.65 24.78
N LEU A 207 -24.92 -15.82 24.00
CA LEU A 207 -25.57 -17.12 23.79
C LEU A 207 -24.60 -18.16 23.23
N ARG A 208 -23.82 -17.78 22.20
CA ARG A 208 -22.79 -18.64 21.61
C ARG A 208 -21.72 -19.03 22.64
N ASN A 209 -21.24 -18.06 23.42
CA ASN A 209 -20.21 -18.30 24.43
C ASN A 209 -20.71 -19.22 25.55
N ILE A 210 -21.98 -19.11 25.94
CA ILE A 210 -22.63 -20.04 26.89
C ILE A 210 -22.68 -21.46 26.31
N ILE A 211 -23.18 -21.61 25.07
CA ILE A 211 -23.28 -22.92 24.39
C ILE A 211 -21.88 -23.55 24.23
N GLY A 212 -20.90 -22.78 23.77
CA GLY A 212 -19.52 -23.23 23.60
C GLY A 212 -18.81 -23.54 24.93
N GLY A 213 -19.15 -22.81 25.99
CA GLY A 213 -18.65 -23.06 27.35
C GLY A 213 -19.15 -24.40 27.90
N ILE A 214 -20.44 -24.69 27.75
CA ILE A 214 -21.03 -25.99 28.13
C ILE A 214 -20.34 -27.12 27.35
N GLY A 215 -20.15 -26.97 26.04
CA GLY A 215 -19.46 -27.97 25.21
C GLY A 215 -18.00 -28.22 25.62
N ARG A 216 -17.26 -27.18 26.00
CA ARG A 216 -15.86 -27.30 26.48
C ARG A 216 -15.76 -28.00 27.84
N THR A 217 -16.77 -27.90 28.69
CA THR A 217 -16.81 -28.65 29.96
C THR A 217 -16.93 -30.18 29.72
N PHE A 218 -17.49 -30.59 28.57
CA PHE A 218 -17.63 -32.00 28.19
C PHE A 218 -16.53 -32.51 27.24
N SER A 219 -15.66 -31.65 26.73
CA SER A 219 -14.58 -31.98 25.80
C SER A 219 -13.22 -31.74 26.45
N GLY A 220 -12.40 -32.79 26.59
CA GLY A 220 -11.05 -32.67 27.15
C GLY A 220 -10.15 -31.73 26.34
N LYS A 221 -9.14 -31.12 26.98
CA LYS A 221 -8.17 -30.23 26.32
C LYS A 221 -7.56 -30.93 25.10
N THR A 222 -7.86 -30.44 23.90
CA THR A 222 -7.22 -30.87 22.66
C THR A 222 -5.79 -30.34 22.60
N ALA A 223 -4.84 -31.20 22.25
CA ALA A 223 -3.44 -30.82 22.03
C ALA A 223 -3.33 -29.76 20.92
N PRO A 224 -2.31 -28.88 20.94
CA PRO A 224 -2.10 -27.90 19.88
C PRO A 224 -1.93 -28.60 18.52
N SER A 225 -2.79 -28.25 17.56
CA SER A 225 -2.75 -28.76 16.19
C SER A 225 -1.55 -28.16 15.45
N ARG A 226 -0.73 -29.02 14.83
CA ARG A 226 0.43 -28.65 14.01
C ARG A 226 0.01 -28.14 12.62
N GLY A 227 0.92 -27.50 11.89
CA GLY A 227 0.74 -27.08 10.49
C GLY A 227 0.35 -25.61 10.29
N THR A 228 0.20 -25.22 9.03
CA THR A 228 -0.16 -23.85 8.59
C THR A 228 -1.63 -23.53 8.91
N LEU A 229 -2.01 -22.24 8.84
CA LEU A 229 -3.44 -21.89 9.01
C LEU A 229 -4.32 -22.62 8.00
N MET A 230 -3.92 -22.69 6.72
CA MET A 230 -4.68 -23.40 5.70
C MET A 230 -4.80 -24.89 6.00
N SER A 231 -3.75 -25.56 6.49
CA SER A 231 -3.85 -26.99 6.86
C SER A 231 -4.87 -27.23 7.98
N LYS A 232 -5.04 -26.27 8.89
CA LYS A 232 -6.04 -26.33 9.97
C LYS A 232 -7.45 -26.00 9.47
N VAL A 233 -7.57 -25.09 8.51
CA VAL A 233 -8.85 -24.67 7.92
C VAL A 233 -9.44 -25.76 7.02
N VAL A 234 -8.63 -26.59 6.36
CA VAL A 234 -9.12 -27.70 5.53
C VAL A 234 -9.60 -28.86 6.40
N LYS A 235 -10.92 -29.16 6.37
CA LYS A 235 -11.51 -30.34 7.01
C LYS A 235 -11.74 -31.48 6.04
N LYS A 236 -12.27 -31.16 4.86
CA LYS A 236 -12.46 -32.10 3.74
C LYS A 236 -11.56 -31.66 2.60
N ALA A 237 -10.37 -32.23 2.52
CA ALA A 237 -9.37 -31.85 1.53
C ALA A 237 -9.82 -32.16 0.10
N ASP A 238 -10.50 -33.28 -0.13
CA ASP A 238 -10.79 -33.74 -1.48
C ASP A 238 -12.09 -33.13 -2.02
N ILE A 239 -11.96 -32.21 -2.99
CA ILE A 239 -13.09 -31.62 -3.74
C ILE A 239 -12.90 -31.92 -5.22
N ILE A 240 -13.50 -33.03 -5.66
CA ILE A 240 -13.41 -33.52 -7.04
C ILE A 240 -14.08 -32.53 -8.01
N TYR A 241 -13.51 -32.37 -9.21
CA TYR A 241 -14.07 -31.53 -10.27
C TYR A 241 -15.48 -31.96 -10.63
N ASN A 242 -16.39 -31.00 -10.81
CA ASN A 242 -17.83 -31.24 -11.08
C ASN A 242 -18.58 -32.09 -10.04
N SER A 243 -18.01 -32.31 -8.85
CA SER A 243 -18.76 -32.88 -7.72
C SER A 243 -19.80 -31.90 -7.17
N ASN A 244 -20.72 -32.41 -6.34
CA ASN A 244 -21.73 -31.57 -5.67
C ASN A 244 -21.11 -30.45 -4.82
N ASP A 245 -19.99 -30.72 -4.14
CA ASP A 245 -19.29 -29.72 -3.33
C ASP A 245 -18.61 -28.68 -4.21
N TYR A 246 -18.03 -29.10 -5.35
CA TYR A 246 -17.45 -28.19 -6.34
C TYR A 246 -18.50 -27.22 -6.90
N ALA A 247 -19.60 -27.75 -7.44
CA ALA A 247 -20.70 -26.94 -7.99
C ALA A 247 -21.31 -26.00 -6.93
N LYS A 248 -21.33 -26.44 -5.67
CA LYS A 248 -21.79 -25.62 -4.55
C LYS A 248 -20.84 -24.47 -4.23
N GLY A 249 -19.52 -24.71 -4.23
CA GLY A 249 -18.50 -23.68 -4.07
C GLY A 249 -18.59 -22.62 -5.15
N ILE A 250 -18.62 -23.03 -6.43
CA ILE A 250 -18.77 -22.09 -7.57
C ILE A 250 -20.05 -21.27 -7.46
N ARG A 251 -21.18 -21.89 -7.10
CA ARG A 251 -22.45 -21.18 -6.91
C ARG A 251 -22.41 -20.19 -5.75
N TYR A 252 -21.67 -20.48 -4.68
CA TYR A 252 -21.50 -19.56 -3.55
C TYR A 252 -20.65 -18.37 -3.93
N PHE A 253 -19.55 -18.62 -4.64
CA PHE A 253 -18.73 -17.58 -5.26
C PHE A 253 -19.59 -16.63 -6.09
N GLU A 254 -20.27 -17.16 -7.11
CA GLU A 254 -21.08 -16.37 -8.05
C GLU A 254 -22.15 -15.54 -7.32
N LYS A 255 -22.89 -16.14 -6.38
CA LYS A 255 -23.94 -15.43 -5.64
C LYS A 255 -23.40 -14.40 -4.66
N ASN A 256 -22.25 -14.64 -4.05
CA ASN A 256 -21.65 -13.68 -3.11
C ASN A 256 -20.98 -12.54 -3.87
N TYR A 257 -20.21 -12.87 -4.90
CA TYR A 257 -19.51 -11.92 -5.75
C TYR A 257 -20.50 -10.98 -6.46
N GLY A 258 -21.53 -11.52 -7.11
CA GLY A 258 -22.60 -10.71 -7.72
C GLY A 258 -23.34 -9.82 -6.70
N ALA A 259 -23.54 -10.31 -5.46
CA ALA A 259 -24.13 -9.48 -4.41
C ALA A 259 -23.22 -8.32 -3.97
N MET A 260 -21.90 -8.51 -3.95
CA MET A 260 -20.94 -7.41 -3.71
C MET A 260 -21.03 -6.37 -4.82
N LEU A 261 -21.01 -6.80 -6.09
CA LEU A 261 -21.08 -5.89 -7.23
C LEU A 261 -22.42 -5.13 -7.27
N ASP A 262 -23.52 -5.79 -6.94
CA ASP A 262 -24.83 -5.15 -6.81
C ASP A 262 -24.85 -4.05 -5.73
N LEU A 263 -24.22 -4.30 -4.58
CA LEU A 263 -24.09 -3.31 -3.49
C LEU A 263 -23.27 -2.09 -3.94
N ALA A 264 -22.14 -2.30 -4.61
CA ALA A 264 -21.33 -1.19 -5.14
C ALA A 264 -22.10 -0.38 -6.20
N ARG A 265 -22.75 -1.06 -7.15
CA ARG A 265 -23.56 -0.42 -8.20
C ARG A 265 -24.67 0.45 -7.60
N LYS A 266 -25.38 -0.07 -6.58
CA LYS A 266 -26.43 0.69 -5.87
C LYS A 266 -25.91 1.95 -5.16
N ASN A 267 -24.63 1.96 -4.81
CA ASN A 267 -23.96 3.11 -4.17
C ASN A 267 -23.14 3.95 -5.16
N ASN A 268 -23.20 3.66 -6.47
CA ASN A 268 -22.45 4.33 -7.53
C ASN A 268 -20.92 4.32 -7.31
N VAL A 269 -20.38 3.23 -6.75
CA VAL A 269 -18.95 3.07 -6.52
C VAL A 269 -18.37 2.18 -7.64
N PRO A 270 -17.37 2.66 -8.42
CA PRO A 270 -16.70 1.84 -9.42
C PRO A 270 -15.90 0.72 -8.75
N VAL A 271 -15.96 -0.47 -9.34
CA VAL A 271 -15.25 -1.66 -8.85
C VAL A 271 -14.31 -2.16 -9.93
N PHE A 272 -13.07 -2.48 -9.53
CA PHE A 272 -12.06 -3.11 -10.37
C PHE A 272 -11.90 -4.55 -9.93
N VAL A 273 -12.21 -5.49 -10.82
CA VAL A 273 -12.24 -6.92 -10.54
C VAL A 273 -11.18 -7.64 -11.38
N SER A 274 -10.24 -8.29 -10.71
CA SER A 274 -9.16 -9.02 -11.35
C SER A 274 -9.48 -10.49 -11.49
N ASP A 275 -9.11 -11.09 -12.61
CA ASP A 275 -8.93 -12.53 -12.66
C ASP A 275 -7.69 -12.95 -11.85
N LEU A 276 -7.60 -14.25 -11.56
CA LEU A 276 -6.63 -14.82 -10.64
C LEU A 276 -5.52 -15.52 -11.41
N VAL A 277 -4.32 -15.42 -10.86
CA VAL A 277 -3.11 -16.04 -11.39
C VAL A 277 -2.59 -17.10 -10.42
N SER A 278 -2.07 -18.19 -10.98
CA SER A 278 -1.48 -19.29 -10.21
C SER A 278 -0.29 -19.86 -10.97
N ASN A 279 0.68 -20.41 -10.26
CA ASN A 279 1.73 -21.22 -10.88
C ASN A 279 1.10 -22.54 -11.38
N ILE A 280 1.10 -22.68 -12.71
CA ILE A 280 0.60 -23.89 -13.39
C ILE A 280 1.73 -24.79 -13.86
N ARG A 281 2.94 -24.23 -14.04
CA ARG A 281 4.07 -24.90 -14.68
C ARG A 281 4.91 -25.73 -13.74
N ASP A 282 5.29 -25.15 -12.60
CA ASP A 282 6.34 -25.69 -11.72
C ASP A 282 5.77 -26.38 -10.47
N ILE A 283 4.44 -26.27 -10.25
CA ILE A 283 3.73 -26.94 -9.16
C ILE A 283 2.86 -28.07 -9.70
N LYS A 284 3.30 -29.30 -9.42
CA LYS A 284 2.50 -30.52 -9.64
C LYS A 284 1.15 -30.42 -8.90
N PRO A 285 0.06 -31.00 -9.44
CA PRO A 285 -1.17 -31.23 -8.67
C PRO A 285 -0.88 -31.80 -7.29
N PHE A 286 -1.48 -31.22 -6.26
CA PHE A 286 -1.25 -31.65 -4.88
C PHE A 286 -1.88 -33.02 -4.62
N LYS A 287 -3.04 -33.29 -5.22
CA LYS A 287 -3.65 -34.61 -5.19
C LYS A 287 -4.44 -34.92 -6.45
N SER A 288 -4.22 -36.13 -6.95
CA SER A 288 -4.79 -36.66 -8.18
C SER A 288 -5.74 -37.81 -7.86
N ILE A 289 -6.99 -37.70 -8.30
CA ILE A 289 -8.03 -38.74 -8.13
C ILE A 289 -8.69 -38.96 -9.49
N ALA A 290 -8.68 -40.20 -9.98
CA ALA A 290 -9.39 -40.57 -11.20
C ALA A 290 -10.91 -40.55 -10.98
N THR A 291 -11.66 -40.15 -12.00
CA THR A 291 -13.12 -40.27 -12.02
C THR A 291 -13.55 -40.98 -13.30
N GLU A 292 -14.82 -41.41 -13.37
CA GLU A 292 -15.36 -42.03 -14.58
C GLU A 292 -15.28 -41.11 -15.81
N ASN A 293 -15.38 -39.78 -15.60
CA ASN A 293 -15.48 -38.79 -16.67
C ASN A 293 -14.17 -38.04 -16.97
N TYR A 294 -13.23 -38.02 -16.02
CA TYR A 294 -12.01 -37.22 -16.09
C TYR A 294 -10.79 -38.04 -15.69
N LYS A 295 -9.71 -37.92 -16.49
CA LYS A 295 -8.40 -38.46 -16.14
C LYS A 295 -7.83 -37.70 -14.94
N GLU A 296 -6.89 -38.34 -14.25
CA GLU A 296 -6.18 -37.78 -13.11
C GLU A 296 -5.44 -36.48 -13.47
N ALA A 297 -5.33 -35.54 -12.53
CA ALA A 297 -4.59 -34.30 -12.74
C ALA A 297 -3.11 -34.55 -13.11
N ASP A 298 -2.48 -35.56 -12.50
CA ASP A 298 -1.12 -36.01 -12.80
C ASP A 298 -0.92 -36.43 -14.25
N TYR A 299 -1.95 -37.01 -14.88
CA TYR A 299 -1.90 -37.38 -16.30
C TYR A 299 -1.71 -36.13 -17.16
N TYR A 300 -2.50 -35.09 -16.92
CA TYR A 300 -2.41 -33.83 -17.66
C TYR A 300 -1.11 -33.09 -17.36
N TYR A 301 -0.65 -33.07 -16.11
CA TYR A 301 0.63 -32.45 -15.76
C TYR A 301 1.81 -33.11 -16.50
N THR A 302 1.81 -34.45 -16.56
CA THR A 302 2.83 -35.20 -17.30
C THR A 302 2.75 -34.96 -18.80
N ALA A 303 1.53 -34.89 -19.35
CA ALA A 303 1.31 -34.55 -20.76
C ALA A 303 1.78 -33.12 -21.09
N ALA A 304 1.60 -32.18 -20.17
CA ALA A 304 2.06 -30.80 -20.30
C ALA A 304 3.59 -30.71 -20.39
N ILE A 305 4.31 -31.36 -19.46
CA ILE A 305 5.78 -31.42 -19.47
C ILE A 305 6.29 -32.02 -20.79
N LYS A 306 5.67 -33.11 -21.26
CA LYS A 306 6.06 -33.74 -22.53
C LYS A 306 5.85 -32.81 -23.72
N ALA A 307 4.71 -32.12 -23.78
CA ALA A 307 4.42 -31.15 -24.82
C ALA A 307 5.41 -29.97 -24.78
N GLU A 308 5.78 -29.49 -23.59
CA GLU A 308 6.77 -28.41 -23.44
C GLU A 308 8.16 -28.85 -23.92
N GLN A 309 8.60 -30.06 -23.57
CA GLN A 309 9.85 -30.65 -24.08
C GLN A 309 9.86 -30.79 -25.61
N GLN A 310 8.69 -31.01 -26.21
CA GLN A 310 8.49 -31.08 -27.66
C GLN A 310 8.32 -29.69 -28.32
N LYS A 311 8.42 -28.60 -27.54
CA LYS A 311 8.16 -27.21 -27.97
C LYS A 311 6.72 -26.97 -28.46
N GLU A 312 5.77 -27.83 -28.09
CA GLU A 312 4.33 -27.68 -28.33
C GLU A 312 3.70 -26.82 -27.23
N PHE A 313 4.14 -25.56 -27.09
CA PHE A 313 3.84 -24.72 -25.92
C PHE A 313 2.35 -24.47 -25.67
N GLN A 314 1.56 -24.27 -26.72
CA GLN A 314 0.12 -24.05 -26.58
C GLN A 314 -0.58 -25.29 -25.97
N LYS A 315 -0.23 -26.48 -26.44
CA LYS A 315 -0.72 -27.74 -25.91
C LYS A 315 -0.20 -28.02 -24.50
N ALA A 316 1.03 -27.62 -24.21
CA ALA A 316 1.57 -27.68 -22.85
C ALA A 316 0.72 -26.83 -21.89
N LYS A 317 0.45 -25.58 -22.26
CA LYS A 317 -0.41 -24.66 -21.51
C LYS A 317 -1.80 -25.24 -21.26
N GLU A 318 -2.46 -25.77 -22.29
CA GLU A 318 -3.78 -26.41 -22.17
C GLU A 318 -3.77 -27.58 -21.17
N ASN A 319 -2.75 -28.44 -21.22
CA ASN A 319 -2.62 -29.55 -20.28
C ASN A 319 -2.28 -29.08 -18.86
N TYR A 320 -1.46 -28.03 -18.70
CA TYR A 320 -1.21 -27.43 -17.38
C TYR A 320 -2.48 -26.85 -16.75
N LEU A 321 -3.33 -26.20 -17.55
CA LEU A 321 -4.63 -25.69 -17.09
C LEU A 321 -5.56 -26.82 -16.64
N LEU A 322 -5.63 -27.92 -17.41
CA LEU A 322 -6.41 -29.11 -17.01
C LEU A 322 -5.86 -29.76 -15.74
N ALA A 323 -4.53 -29.85 -15.60
CA ALA A 323 -3.90 -30.37 -14.40
C ALA A 323 -4.27 -29.54 -13.16
N ARG A 324 -4.28 -28.20 -13.27
CA ARG A 324 -4.75 -27.31 -12.21
C ARG A 324 -6.23 -27.54 -11.89
N ASP A 325 -7.10 -27.59 -12.90
CA ASP A 325 -8.56 -27.66 -12.68
C ASP A 325 -9.01 -29.00 -12.08
N TYR A 326 -8.29 -30.07 -12.40
CA TYR A 326 -8.55 -31.43 -11.89
C TYR A 326 -7.80 -31.76 -10.59
N ASP A 327 -6.91 -30.88 -10.12
CA ASP A 327 -6.34 -30.99 -8.78
C ASP A 327 -7.48 -30.97 -7.75
N CYS A 328 -7.60 -32.04 -6.96
CA CYS A 328 -8.71 -32.16 -6.02
C CYS A 328 -8.45 -31.42 -4.70
N ILE A 329 -7.22 -30.93 -4.48
CA ILE A 329 -6.91 -29.94 -3.46
C ILE A 329 -6.96 -28.55 -4.12
N ARG A 330 -8.09 -27.87 -3.95
CA ARG A 330 -8.46 -26.64 -4.66
C ARG A 330 -7.94 -25.34 -4.03
N PHE A 331 -6.64 -25.24 -3.78
CA PHE A 331 -6.04 -23.97 -3.37
C PHE A 331 -5.78 -23.02 -4.55
N ARG A 332 -5.53 -23.58 -5.74
CA ARG A 332 -5.51 -22.80 -6.99
C ARG A 332 -6.96 -22.59 -7.45
N ALA A 333 -7.30 -21.36 -7.80
CA ALA A 333 -8.60 -21.06 -8.39
C ALA A 333 -8.72 -21.79 -9.74
N SER A 334 -9.90 -22.35 -10.02
CA SER A 334 -10.14 -23.02 -11.30
C SER A 334 -10.37 -22.02 -12.43
N GLY A 335 -10.27 -22.49 -13.68
CA GLY A 335 -10.62 -21.72 -14.86
C GLY A 335 -12.04 -21.15 -14.80
N GLU A 336 -12.97 -21.93 -14.24
CA GLU A 336 -14.37 -21.53 -14.05
C GLU A 336 -14.52 -20.33 -13.10
N ILE A 337 -13.71 -20.20 -12.05
CA ILE A 337 -13.71 -18.99 -11.19
C ILE A 337 -13.35 -17.76 -12.02
N ASN A 338 -12.32 -17.83 -12.86
CA ASN A 338 -11.93 -16.71 -13.74
C ASN A 338 -13.00 -16.40 -14.80
N GLU A 339 -13.67 -17.42 -15.35
CA GLU A 339 -14.82 -17.23 -16.25
C GLU A 339 -15.98 -16.52 -15.54
N LYS A 340 -16.28 -16.88 -14.28
CA LYS A 340 -17.30 -16.21 -13.48
C LYS A 340 -16.94 -14.76 -13.18
N ILE A 341 -15.68 -14.46 -12.85
CA ILE A 341 -15.21 -13.08 -12.65
C ILE A 341 -15.45 -12.25 -13.92
N ARG A 342 -15.03 -12.75 -15.09
CA ARG A 342 -15.24 -12.05 -16.38
C ARG A 342 -16.73 -11.85 -16.70
N SER A 343 -17.54 -12.88 -16.50
CA SER A 343 -18.98 -12.84 -16.78
C SER A 343 -19.68 -11.83 -15.89
N LEU A 344 -19.39 -11.85 -14.58
CA LEU A 344 -19.94 -10.91 -13.62
C LEU A 344 -19.46 -9.47 -13.88
N ALA A 345 -18.20 -9.29 -14.28
CA ALA A 345 -17.68 -7.97 -14.63
C ALA A 345 -18.47 -7.35 -15.80
N SER A 346 -18.78 -8.16 -16.82
CA SER A 346 -19.61 -7.75 -17.95
C SER A 346 -21.06 -7.48 -17.53
N GLU A 347 -21.68 -8.40 -16.77
CA GLU A 347 -23.08 -8.28 -16.31
C GLU A 347 -23.31 -7.02 -15.48
N TYR A 348 -22.40 -6.73 -14.55
CA TYR A 348 -22.49 -5.58 -13.64
C TYR A 348 -21.83 -4.31 -14.18
N LYS A 349 -21.22 -4.37 -15.38
CA LYS A 349 -20.50 -3.27 -16.03
C LYS A 349 -19.40 -2.67 -15.14
N THR A 350 -18.65 -3.53 -14.47
CA THR A 350 -17.49 -3.14 -13.64
C THR A 350 -16.22 -3.13 -14.47
N HIS A 351 -15.14 -2.54 -13.95
CA HIS A 351 -13.85 -2.52 -14.63
C HIS A 351 -13.16 -3.88 -14.46
N TYR A 352 -13.01 -4.63 -15.55
CA TYR A 352 -12.26 -5.88 -15.53
C TYR A 352 -10.75 -5.61 -15.64
N VAL A 353 -9.97 -6.28 -14.80
CA VAL A 353 -8.51 -6.21 -14.77
C VAL A 353 -7.94 -7.54 -15.30
N PRO A 354 -7.37 -7.58 -16.53
CA PRO A 354 -6.91 -8.80 -17.17
C PRO A 354 -5.51 -9.22 -16.69
N THR A 355 -5.37 -9.45 -15.38
CA THR A 355 -4.09 -9.76 -14.73
C THR A 355 -3.46 -11.04 -15.26
N LEU A 356 -4.24 -12.10 -15.49
CA LEU A 356 -3.72 -13.35 -16.03
C LEU A 356 -3.05 -13.16 -17.39
N ALA A 357 -3.67 -12.39 -18.29
CA ALA A 357 -3.09 -12.11 -19.61
C ALA A 357 -1.76 -11.34 -19.49
N LEU A 358 -1.67 -10.40 -18.54
CA LEU A 358 -0.45 -9.65 -18.28
C LEU A 358 0.67 -10.53 -17.71
N PHE A 359 0.36 -11.44 -16.79
CA PHE A 359 1.33 -12.40 -16.26
C PHE A 359 1.80 -13.38 -17.35
N GLU A 360 0.89 -13.86 -18.19
CA GLU A 360 1.23 -14.70 -19.33
C GLU A 360 2.15 -13.97 -20.33
N SER A 361 1.91 -12.69 -20.62
CA SER A 361 2.79 -11.93 -21.53
C SER A 361 4.20 -11.73 -20.98
N HIS A 362 4.39 -11.82 -19.66
CA HIS A 362 5.68 -11.71 -18.97
C HIS A 362 6.27 -13.06 -18.57
N SER A 363 5.64 -14.16 -18.99
CA SER A 363 6.12 -15.51 -18.75
C SER A 363 6.65 -16.17 -20.03
N PRO A 364 7.76 -16.93 -19.94
CA PRO A 364 8.25 -17.72 -21.06
C PRO A 364 7.12 -18.57 -21.67
N HIS A 365 6.95 -18.45 -22.98
CA HIS A 365 5.94 -19.18 -23.75
C HIS A 365 4.49 -18.99 -23.28
N GLN A 366 4.20 -17.91 -22.55
CA GLN A 366 2.87 -17.64 -21.97
C GLN A 366 2.41 -18.66 -20.93
N ILE A 367 3.35 -19.31 -20.23
CA ILE A 367 3.07 -20.28 -19.17
C ILE A 367 3.60 -19.74 -17.84
N VAL A 368 2.69 -19.37 -16.94
CA VAL A 368 3.05 -18.78 -15.64
C VAL A 368 3.67 -19.82 -14.70
N GLY A 369 4.85 -19.50 -14.18
CA GLY A 369 5.66 -20.35 -13.32
C GLY A 369 6.40 -19.57 -12.23
N ASP A 370 7.49 -20.14 -11.74
CA ASP A 370 8.36 -19.59 -10.68
C ASP A 370 9.02 -18.26 -11.08
N ASN A 371 8.97 -17.89 -12.36
CA ASN A 371 9.45 -16.61 -12.85
C ASN A 371 8.65 -15.42 -12.27
N LEU A 372 7.38 -15.61 -11.92
CA LEU A 372 6.50 -14.57 -11.32
C LEU A 372 5.82 -15.03 -10.03
N MET A 373 6.00 -16.29 -9.62
CA MET A 373 5.33 -16.90 -8.49
C MET A 373 6.35 -17.51 -7.52
N THR A 374 6.07 -17.48 -6.23
CA THR A 374 6.90 -18.16 -5.21
C THR A 374 6.50 -19.63 -5.02
N GLU A 375 5.22 -19.93 -5.27
CA GLU A 375 4.59 -21.23 -5.18
C GLU A 375 3.27 -21.24 -5.98
N HIS A 376 2.30 -22.09 -5.64
CA HIS A 376 1.02 -22.25 -6.33
C HIS A 376 0.18 -20.98 -6.61
N VAL A 377 0.15 -19.95 -5.74
CA VAL A 377 -0.74 -18.77 -5.81
C VAL A 377 -0.13 -17.44 -5.35
N HIS A 378 1.01 -17.44 -4.66
CA HIS A 378 1.62 -16.21 -4.17
C HIS A 378 2.65 -15.64 -5.16
N PRO A 379 2.47 -14.41 -5.68
CA PRO A 379 3.44 -13.77 -6.55
C PRO A 379 4.80 -13.58 -5.84
N ASN A 380 5.89 -13.68 -6.60
CA ASN A 380 7.20 -13.21 -6.14
C ASN A 380 7.27 -11.67 -6.23
N ILE A 381 8.42 -11.06 -5.95
CA ILE A 381 8.57 -9.60 -5.95
C ILE A 381 8.14 -9.03 -7.30
N GLU A 382 8.70 -9.53 -8.40
CA GLU A 382 8.36 -9.12 -9.76
C GLU A 382 6.86 -9.28 -10.05
N GLY A 383 6.26 -10.39 -9.60
CA GLY A 383 4.82 -10.63 -9.68
C GLY A 383 3.99 -9.63 -8.87
N GLN A 384 4.44 -9.16 -7.70
CA GLN A 384 3.75 -8.12 -6.93
C GLN A 384 3.73 -6.78 -7.68
N PHE A 385 4.85 -6.40 -8.32
CA PHE A 385 4.92 -5.22 -9.17
C PHE A 385 4.04 -5.34 -10.42
N LEU A 386 3.98 -6.53 -11.02
CA LEU A 386 3.14 -6.79 -12.19
C LEU A 386 1.64 -6.76 -11.84
N LEU A 387 1.26 -7.28 -10.66
CA LEU A 387 -0.10 -7.18 -10.14
C LEU A 387 -0.49 -5.71 -9.89
N ALA A 388 0.41 -4.91 -9.31
CA ALA A 388 0.22 -3.48 -9.16
C ALA A 388 0.07 -2.78 -10.52
N ASP A 389 0.84 -3.20 -11.53
CA ASP A 389 0.75 -2.65 -12.90
C ASP A 389 -0.59 -2.94 -13.57
N ALA A 390 -1.12 -4.17 -13.43
CA ALA A 390 -2.42 -4.54 -13.98
C ALA A 390 -3.53 -3.60 -13.46
N PHE A 391 -3.57 -3.37 -12.13
CA PHE A 391 -4.54 -2.46 -11.54
C PHE A 391 -4.27 -0.99 -11.90
N TYR A 392 -3.00 -0.57 -11.96
CA TYR A 392 -2.64 0.79 -12.38
C TYR A 392 -3.16 1.10 -13.79
N GLN A 393 -2.89 0.22 -14.75
CA GLN A 393 -3.34 0.39 -16.14
C GLN A 393 -4.87 0.46 -16.24
N ALA A 394 -5.58 -0.41 -15.51
CA ALA A 394 -7.04 -0.41 -15.50
C ALA A 394 -7.62 0.88 -14.89
N ILE A 395 -7.07 1.34 -13.75
CA ILE A 395 -7.52 2.55 -13.07
C ILE A 395 -7.21 3.79 -13.92
N ALA A 396 -5.98 3.94 -14.41
CA ALA A 396 -5.60 5.07 -15.25
C ALA A 396 -6.41 5.10 -16.55
N GLY A 397 -6.56 3.97 -17.23
CA GLY A 397 -7.33 3.86 -18.47
C GLY A 397 -8.84 4.09 -18.29
N SER A 398 -9.37 3.89 -17.09
CA SER A 398 -10.79 4.15 -16.80
C SER A 398 -11.15 5.64 -16.66
N GLY A 399 -10.17 6.50 -16.39
CA GLY A 399 -10.38 7.93 -16.14
C GLY A 399 -11.09 8.27 -14.82
N VAL A 400 -11.27 7.31 -13.89
CA VAL A 400 -12.03 7.54 -12.64
C VAL A 400 -11.39 8.54 -11.69
N ILE A 401 -10.05 8.68 -11.69
CA ILE A 401 -9.33 9.67 -10.88
C ILE A 401 -9.22 11.02 -11.61
N GLY A 402 -8.94 10.95 -12.91
CA GLY A 402 -8.78 12.09 -13.81
C GLY A 402 -8.58 11.62 -15.25
N ALA A 403 -8.88 12.48 -16.23
CA ALA A 403 -8.85 12.12 -17.65
C ALA A 403 -7.43 11.85 -18.20
N THR A 404 -6.41 12.47 -17.60
CA THR A 404 -5.02 12.34 -18.01
C THR A 404 -4.12 12.21 -16.80
N VAL A 405 -3.07 11.41 -16.91
CA VAL A 405 -1.98 11.36 -15.94
C VAL A 405 -1.07 12.57 -16.10
N ASN A 406 -0.34 12.94 -15.05
CA ASN A 406 0.67 13.98 -15.12
C ASN A 406 1.97 13.43 -15.72
N GLU A 407 2.28 13.85 -16.96
CA GLU A 407 3.46 13.39 -17.71
C GLU A 407 4.80 13.76 -17.06
N LEU A 408 4.86 14.76 -16.18
CA LEU A 408 6.09 15.19 -15.53
C LEU A 408 6.45 14.28 -14.35
N THR A 409 5.44 13.77 -13.64
CA THR A 409 5.60 13.02 -12.40
C THR A 409 5.45 11.52 -12.58
N VAL A 410 4.64 11.06 -13.54
CA VAL A 410 4.46 9.63 -13.84
C VAL A 410 5.78 8.94 -14.18
N LYS A 411 5.95 7.70 -13.72
CA LYS A 411 7.12 6.85 -13.98
C LYS A 411 6.72 5.53 -14.64
N PRO A 412 7.60 4.92 -15.45
CA PRO A 412 7.35 3.58 -16.00
C PRO A 412 7.37 2.52 -14.89
N ALA A 413 6.74 1.37 -15.14
CA ALA A 413 6.65 0.27 -14.16
C ALA A 413 8.03 -0.19 -13.63
N ASP A 414 9.00 -0.34 -14.53
CA ASP A 414 10.37 -0.77 -14.18
C ASP A 414 11.09 0.21 -13.25
N TYR A 415 10.74 1.49 -13.26
CA TYR A 415 11.30 2.46 -12.32
C TYR A 415 10.94 2.08 -10.89
N TYR A 416 9.68 1.73 -10.64
CA TYR A 416 9.24 1.31 -9.30
C TYR A 416 9.91 0.01 -8.89
N LEU A 417 9.97 -0.99 -9.78
CA LEU A 417 10.66 -2.26 -9.48
C LEU A 417 12.11 -2.03 -9.03
N ASN A 418 12.81 -1.09 -9.67
CA ASN A 418 14.22 -0.81 -9.39
C ASN A 418 14.47 0.13 -8.20
N THR A 419 13.48 0.94 -7.78
CA THR A 419 13.71 2.05 -6.82
C THR A 419 12.77 2.09 -5.62
N TYR A 420 11.72 1.26 -5.57
CA TYR A 420 10.63 1.34 -4.58
C TYR A 420 11.08 1.25 -3.12
N GLY A 421 12.07 0.40 -2.82
CA GLY A 421 12.67 0.32 -1.49
C GLY A 421 12.44 -0.99 -0.72
N TYR A 422 12.31 -2.13 -1.40
CA TYR A 422 12.56 -3.42 -0.76
C TYR A 422 14.06 -3.73 -0.76
N THR A 423 14.52 -4.57 0.15
CA THR A 423 15.93 -4.94 0.31
C THR A 423 16.15 -6.45 0.20
N GLU A 424 17.41 -6.87 0.28
CA GLU A 424 17.75 -8.30 0.30
C GLU A 424 17.14 -9.02 1.51
N LEU A 425 16.94 -8.30 2.63
CA LEU A 425 16.27 -8.82 3.82
C LEU A 425 14.84 -9.24 3.49
N ASP A 426 14.06 -8.40 2.80
CA ASP A 426 12.69 -8.72 2.38
C ASP A 426 12.63 -9.99 1.52
N ARG A 427 13.56 -10.08 0.56
CA ARG A 427 13.68 -11.23 -0.34
C ARG A 427 13.92 -12.51 0.46
N LEU A 428 14.87 -12.50 1.40
CA LEU A 428 15.22 -13.65 2.23
C LEU A 428 14.11 -14.02 3.23
N VAL A 429 13.43 -13.03 3.83
CA VAL A 429 12.27 -13.28 4.70
C VAL A 429 11.17 -14.01 3.93
N GLY A 430 10.84 -13.53 2.72
CA GLY A 430 9.88 -14.19 1.84
C GLY A 430 10.31 -15.62 1.49
N LEU A 431 11.59 -15.82 1.15
CA LEU A 431 12.13 -17.15 0.86
C LEU A 431 12.03 -18.11 2.05
N HIS A 432 12.40 -17.67 3.26
CA HIS A 432 12.29 -18.52 4.46
C HIS A 432 10.84 -18.86 4.81
N ARG A 433 9.91 -17.90 4.65
CA ARG A 433 8.47 -18.13 4.86
C ARG A 433 7.92 -19.17 3.89
N ILE A 434 8.28 -19.06 2.61
CA ILE A 434 7.86 -20.02 1.57
C ILE A 434 8.53 -21.37 1.76
N ALA A 435 9.82 -21.39 2.10
CA ALA A 435 10.50 -22.62 2.45
C ALA A 435 9.76 -23.32 3.59
N ASN A 436 9.54 -22.63 4.71
CA ASN A 436 8.78 -23.17 5.84
C ASN A 436 7.37 -23.64 5.45
N LEU A 437 6.65 -22.86 4.63
CA LEU A 437 5.32 -23.24 4.12
C LEU A 437 5.36 -24.57 3.36
N LYS A 438 6.37 -24.79 2.52
CA LYS A 438 6.54 -26.00 1.70
C LYS A 438 6.89 -27.25 2.52
N TYR A 439 7.21 -27.13 3.82
CA TYR A 439 7.37 -28.28 4.72
C TYR A 439 6.06 -28.81 5.31
N HIS A 440 4.93 -28.14 5.04
CA HIS A 440 3.62 -28.51 5.55
C HIS A 440 2.64 -28.92 4.44
N PHE A 441 1.47 -29.43 4.84
CA PHE A 441 0.36 -29.66 3.92
C PHE A 441 -0.01 -28.38 3.15
N PRO A 442 -0.26 -28.44 1.82
CA PRO A 442 -0.36 -29.64 0.96
C PRO A 442 0.94 -30.07 0.27
N PHE A 443 2.05 -29.37 0.50
CA PHE A 443 3.31 -29.63 -0.21
C PHE A 443 4.00 -30.90 0.28
N ARG A 444 3.84 -31.22 1.57
CA ARG A 444 4.39 -32.42 2.20
C ARG A 444 3.35 -33.16 3.01
N ASP A 445 3.42 -34.49 2.95
CA ASP A 445 2.64 -35.39 3.80
C ASP A 445 3.35 -35.58 5.15
N GLU A 446 2.97 -34.75 6.13
CA GLU A 446 3.54 -34.77 7.48
C GLU A 446 3.23 -36.06 8.26
N SER A 447 2.30 -36.90 7.79
CA SER A 447 2.00 -38.20 8.42
C SER A 447 3.11 -39.23 8.21
N LYS A 448 3.93 -39.06 7.17
CA LYS A 448 5.04 -39.94 6.84
C LYS A 448 6.34 -39.51 7.50
N GLU A 449 6.62 -38.21 7.47
CA GLU A 449 7.85 -37.64 8.00
C GLU A 449 7.64 -36.16 8.36
N TYR A 450 7.92 -35.80 9.62
CA TYR A 450 7.86 -34.41 10.09
C TYR A 450 9.28 -33.84 10.17
N LEU A 451 9.53 -32.78 9.40
CA LEU A 451 10.75 -31.98 9.47
C LEU A 451 10.38 -30.51 9.71
N ASP A 452 10.89 -29.94 10.79
CA ASP A 452 10.73 -28.51 11.06
C ASP A 452 11.87 -27.75 10.38
N TYR A 453 11.54 -26.97 9.34
CA TYR A 453 12.50 -26.16 8.59
C TYR A 453 13.37 -25.29 9.52
N ARG A 454 12.76 -24.75 10.58
CA ARG A 454 13.43 -23.86 11.55
C ARG A 454 14.49 -24.59 12.39
N GLN A 455 14.45 -25.92 12.46
CA GLN A 455 15.42 -26.71 13.20
C GLN A 455 16.59 -27.18 12.33
N ILE A 456 16.37 -27.30 11.01
CA ILE A 456 17.35 -27.86 10.08
C ILE A 456 18.12 -26.82 9.28
N TYR A 457 17.52 -25.65 9.01
CA TYR A 457 18.19 -24.61 8.25
C TYR A 457 19.31 -23.96 9.05
N ARG A 458 20.41 -23.61 8.36
CA ARG A 458 21.57 -22.95 8.95
C ARG A 458 21.90 -21.72 8.12
N PRO A 459 21.77 -20.50 8.68
CA PRO A 459 22.02 -19.28 7.93
C PRO A 459 23.47 -19.18 7.42
N VAL A 460 23.64 -18.61 6.23
CA VAL A 460 24.92 -18.51 5.51
C VAL A 460 25.51 -17.10 5.48
N SER A 461 24.75 -16.09 5.92
CA SER A 461 25.21 -14.71 6.03
C SER A 461 24.54 -13.99 7.20
N TYR A 462 24.98 -12.77 7.52
CA TYR A 462 24.34 -11.95 8.55
C TYR A 462 22.89 -11.60 8.21
N ILE A 463 22.63 -11.12 6.99
CA ILE A 463 21.28 -10.75 6.53
C ILE A 463 20.38 -11.98 6.52
N ASP A 464 20.90 -13.12 6.05
CA ASP A 464 20.20 -14.40 6.07
C ASP A 464 19.90 -14.88 7.50
N SER A 465 20.81 -14.65 8.45
CA SER A 465 20.56 -14.93 9.87
C SER A 465 19.44 -14.06 10.45
N LEU A 466 19.40 -12.77 10.10
CA LEU A 466 18.32 -11.87 10.50
C LEU A 466 16.99 -12.31 9.88
N ALA A 467 16.97 -12.55 8.57
CA ALA A 467 15.79 -13.01 7.84
C ALA A 467 15.22 -14.30 8.40
N PHE A 468 16.09 -15.26 8.74
CA PHE A 468 15.70 -16.52 9.36
C PHE A 468 15.18 -16.32 10.79
N THR A 469 15.76 -15.39 11.55
CA THR A 469 15.31 -15.08 12.92
C THR A 469 13.86 -14.61 12.95
N VAL A 470 13.44 -13.81 11.96
CA VAL A 470 12.03 -13.34 11.81
C VAL A 470 11.03 -14.50 11.75
N ILE A 471 11.43 -15.65 11.21
CA ILE A 471 10.54 -16.84 11.15
C ILE A 471 10.77 -17.82 12.31
N ALA A 472 11.97 -17.82 12.89
CA ALA A 472 12.37 -18.76 13.93
C ALA A 472 11.94 -18.29 15.33
N SER A 473 11.88 -16.97 15.55
CA SER A 473 11.59 -16.34 16.83
C SER A 473 10.34 -15.45 16.74
N PRO A 474 9.25 -15.78 17.44
CA PRO A 474 8.03 -14.97 17.43
C PRO A 474 8.20 -13.54 17.96
N GLU A 475 9.26 -13.27 18.73
CA GLU A 475 9.51 -11.94 19.31
C GLU A 475 10.16 -10.95 18.34
N VAL A 476 10.72 -11.41 17.21
CA VAL A 476 11.46 -10.56 16.27
C VAL A 476 10.61 -10.33 15.03
N SER A 477 10.13 -9.10 14.85
CA SER A 477 9.44 -8.72 13.64
C SER A 477 10.43 -8.42 12.51
N ALA A 478 9.95 -8.47 11.26
CA ALA A 478 10.73 -7.99 10.13
C ALA A 478 11.13 -6.52 10.28
N GLY A 479 10.28 -5.69 10.92
CA GLY A 479 10.62 -4.31 11.26
C GLY A 479 11.83 -4.21 12.17
N ASP A 480 11.91 -5.05 13.22
CA ASP A 480 13.07 -5.07 14.12
C ASP A 480 14.35 -5.45 13.37
N ALA A 481 14.26 -6.43 12.45
CA ALA A 481 15.39 -6.86 11.63
C ALA A 481 15.87 -5.76 10.65
N HIS A 482 14.95 -5.02 10.02
CA HIS A 482 15.32 -3.86 9.19
C HIS A 482 15.94 -2.75 10.03
N GLU A 483 15.43 -2.46 11.22
CA GLU A 483 15.96 -1.41 12.09
C GLU A 483 17.38 -1.75 12.57
N ASP A 484 17.63 -3.00 12.98
CA ASP A 484 18.99 -3.47 13.32
C ASP A 484 19.97 -3.30 12.16
N LEU A 485 19.55 -3.71 10.96
CA LEU A 485 20.38 -3.61 9.75
C LEU A 485 20.63 -2.14 9.36
N ALA A 486 19.62 -1.27 9.47
CA ALA A 486 19.74 0.16 9.19
C ALA A 486 20.73 0.84 10.14
N VAL A 487 20.59 0.60 11.46
CA VAL A 487 21.50 1.14 12.49
C VAL A 487 22.92 0.65 12.28
N ARG A 488 23.09 -0.62 11.89
CA ARG A 488 24.39 -1.21 11.56
C ARG A 488 25.05 -0.50 10.38
N TYR A 489 24.30 -0.24 9.31
CA TYR A 489 24.81 0.49 8.14
C TYR A 489 25.15 1.95 8.48
N GLU A 490 24.31 2.64 9.27
CA GLU A 490 24.63 3.99 9.77
C GLU A 490 25.93 4.01 10.57
N GLY A 491 26.14 3.04 11.46
CA GLY A 491 27.38 2.90 12.23
C GLY A 491 28.63 2.64 11.38
N GLN A 492 28.46 2.19 10.14
CA GLN A 492 29.51 1.97 9.15
C GLN A 492 29.67 3.14 8.18
N TYR A 493 28.88 4.21 8.34
CA TYR A 493 28.78 5.34 7.40
C TYR A 493 28.27 4.93 6.01
N ASP A 494 27.65 3.76 5.88
CA ASP A 494 27.00 3.29 4.64
C ASP A 494 25.57 3.83 4.58
N TYR A 495 25.47 5.15 4.37
CA TYR A 495 24.18 5.84 4.33
C TYR A 495 23.29 5.43 3.16
N VAL A 496 23.84 4.82 2.11
CA VAL A 496 23.05 4.33 0.97
C VAL A 496 22.25 3.10 1.39
N ASN A 497 22.89 2.12 2.02
CA ASN A 497 22.18 0.93 2.49
C ASN A 497 21.34 1.22 3.74
N ALA A 498 21.80 2.09 4.64
CA ALA A 498 20.97 2.56 5.75
C ALA A 498 19.66 3.22 5.26
N PHE A 499 19.74 4.09 4.24
CA PHE A 499 18.55 4.68 3.62
C PHE A 499 17.61 3.60 3.08
N ARG A 500 18.13 2.57 2.40
CA ARG A 500 17.31 1.48 1.84
C ARG A 500 16.52 0.75 2.92
N GLU A 501 17.16 0.41 4.05
CA GLU A 501 16.49 -0.27 5.16
C GLU A 501 15.47 0.64 5.86
N TYR A 502 15.78 1.93 6.10
CA TYR A 502 14.79 2.87 6.63
C TYR A 502 13.65 3.15 5.64
N ASN A 503 13.91 3.13 4.34
CA ASN A 503 12.87 3.25 3.34
C ASN A 503 11.94 2.02 3.36
N ALA A 504 12.48 0.81 3.48
CA ALA A 504 11.68 -0.40 3.68
C ALA A 504 10.77 -0.26 4.92
N LEU A 505 11.30 0.22 6.05
CA LEU A 505 10.54 0.49 7.27
C LEU A 505 9.42 1.52 7.07
N VAL A 506 9.69 2.60 6.31
CA VAL A 506 8.67 3.57 5.90
C VAL A 506 7.56 2.91 5.10
N LYS A 507 7.86 1.93 4.25
CA LYS A 507 6.83 1.23 3.45
C LYS A 507 6.05 0.19 4.28
N ILE A 508 6.70 -0.45 5.27
CA ILE A 508 6.06 -1.36 6.23
C ILE A 508 5.08 -0.59 7.12
N ASN A 509 5.52 0.55 7.66
CA ASN A 509 4.74 1.42 8.53
C ASN A 509 4.75 2.89 8.02
N PRO A 510 3.88 3.23 7.05
CA PRO A 510 3.88 4.54 6.39
C PRO A 510 3.42 5.72 7.24
N TYR A 511 3.02 5.47 8.48
CA TYR A 511 2.57 6.49 9.42
C TYR A 511 3.58 6.73 10.55
N TRP A 512 4.66 5.95 10.64
CA TRP A 512 5.68 6.13 11.66
C TRP A 512 6.72 7.21 11.29
N SER A 513 6.51 8.43 11.79
CA SER A 513 7.36 9.60 11.55
C SER A 513 8.85 9.42 11.79
N PRO A 514 9.32 8.69 12.84
CA PRO A 514 10.75 8.52 13.08
C PRO A 514 11.52 7.91 11.91
N TYR A 515 10.97 6.91 11.21
CA TYR A 515 11.66 6.27 10.09
C TYR A 515 11.82 7.20 8.88
N TYR A 516 10.84 8.08 8.64
CA TYR A 516 11.00 9.14 7.63
C TYR A 516 12.16 10.08 7.96
N ARG A 517 12.33 10.48 9.23
CA ARG A 517 13.41 11.39 9.65
C ARG A 517 14.78 10.72 9.52
N LYS A 518 14.90 9.45 9.91
CA LYS A 518 16.14 8.67 9.76
C LYS A 518 16.51 8.43 8.30
N ALA A 519 15.53 8.08 7.45
CA ALA A 519 15.74 8.01 6.01
C ALA A 519 16.20 9.36 5.42
N ALA A 520 15.58 10.47 5.82
CA ALA A 520 15.97 11.81 5.38
C ALA A 520 17.38 12.21 5.82
N ASP A 521 17.81 11.80 7.02
CA ASP A 521 19.18 12.01 7.51
C ASP A 521 20.20 11.27 6.62
N CYS A 522 19.91 10.01 6.26
CA CYS A 522 20.73 9.27 5.31
C CYS A 522 20.79 9.95 3.93
N LEU A 523 19.66 10.49 3.46
CA LEU A 523 19.59 11.23 2.18
C LEU A 523 20.41 12.52 2.20
N ILE A 524 20.45 13.25 3.31
CA ILE A 524 21.34 14.41 3.45
C ILE A 524 22.81 13.99 3.33
N ASN A 525 23.20 12.89 4.00
CA ASN A 525 24.57 12.40 3.93
C ASN A 525 24.96 11.86 2.55
N THR A 526 23.98 11.41 1.75
CA THR A 526 24.20 10.95 0.37
C THR A 526 23.97 12.04 -0.69
N GLY A 527 23.62 13.27 -0.29
CA GLY A 527 23.47 14.42 -1.18
C GLY A 527 22.11 14.55 -1.87
N ASP A 528 21.13 13.69 -1.59
CA ASP A 528 19.77 13.78 -2.16
C ASP A 528 18.85 14.68 -1.31
N LEU A 529 19.15 15.97 -1.34
CA LEU A 529 18.35 16.98 -0.62
C LEU A 529 16.89 17.08 -1.08
N PRO A 530 16.54 16.99 -2.38
CA PRO A 530 15.15 17.00 -2.82
C PRO A 530 14.33 15.88 -2.16
N LEU A 531 14.87 14.65 -2.16
CA LEU A 531 14.17 13.53 -1.54
C LEU A 531 14.17 13.65 -0.01
N ALA A 532 15.27 14.09 0.61
CA ALA A 532 15.32 14.32 2.06
C ALA A 532 14.21 15.30 2.52
N LEU A 533 14.00 16.37 1.76
CA LEU A 533 12.94 17.35 2.03
C LEU A 533 11.54 16.72 1.92
N LYS A 534 11.31 15.85 0.92
CA LYS A 534 10.04 15.10 0.77
C LYS A 534 9.80 14.22 2.01
N TYR A 535 10.82 13.53 2.52
CA TYR A 535 10.71 12.66 3.70
C TYR A 535 10.49 13.44 5.00
N TYR A 536 11.21 14.53 5.25
CA TYR A 536 10.94 15.38 6.42
C TYR A 536 9.53 15.96 6.39
N ASN A 537 9.09 16.51 5.25
CA ASN A 537 7.75 17.04 5.11
C ASN A 537 6.69 15.95 5.33
N ARG A 538 6.93 14.72 4.84
CA ARG A 538 6.01 13.61 5.08
C ARG A 538 5.96 13.22 6.56
N SER A 539 7.09 13.25 7.27
CA SER A 539 7.11 12.99 8.73
C SER A 539 6.26 14.00 9.52
N LEU A 540 6.27 15.26 9.09
CA LEU A 540 5.51 16.35 9.72
C LEU A 540 3.99 16.25 9.51
N VAL A 541 3.51 15.42 8.57
CA VAL A 541 2.07 15.14 8.40
C VAL A 541 1.52 14.32 9.57
N TYR A 542 2.36 13.50 10.20
CA TYR A 542 1.94 12.58 11.26
C TYR A 542 2.39 13.02 12.65
N GLU A 543 3.55 13.67 12.77
CA GLU A 543 4.07 14.14 14.06
C GLU A 543 4.84 15.45 13.91
N GLU A 544 4.40 16.47 14.66
CA GLU A 544 5.12 17.73 14.81
C GLU A 544 6.51 17.50 15.44
N SER A 545 7.56 18.05 14.84
CA SER A 545 8.93 17.81 15.30
C SER A 545 9.85 19.00 15.06
N PHE A 546 10.43 19.53 16.14
CA PHE A 546 11.50 20.54 16.09
C PHE A 546 12.56 20.17 15.05
N TYR A 547 13.04 18.93 15.12
CA TYR A 547 14.14 18.44 14.29
C TYR A 547 13.78 18.44 12.80
N ALA A 548 12.60 17.93 12.43
CA ALA A 548 12.18 17.90 11.03
C ALA A 548 11.94 19.32 10.48
N TRP A 549 11.30 20.22 11.24
CA TRP A 549 11.14 21.62 10.83
C TRP A 549 12.48 22.32 10.62
N PHE A 550 13.43 22.10 11.53
CA PHE A 550 14.77 22.69 11.44
C PHE A 550 15.53 22.18 10.22
N ARG A 551 15.60 20.85 10.01
CA ARG A 551 16.34 20.26 8.88
C ARG A 551 15.70 20.59 7.54
N ALA A 552 14.37 20.58 7.42
CA ALA A 552 13.70 21.04 6.22
C ALA A 552 13.94 22.54 5.95
N GLY A 553 13.98 23.37 7.01
CA GLY A 553 14.37 24.79 6.92
C GLY A 553 15.79 24.99 6.38
N GLU A 554 16.75 24.15 6.78
CA GLU A 554 18.12 24.17 6.25
C GLU A 554 18.14 23.85 4.75
N ILE A 555 17.37 22.86 4.31
CA ILE A 555 17.27 22.53 2.88
C ILE A 555 16.66 23.69 2.09
N TYR A 556 15.58 24.33 2.59
CA TYR A 556 15.02 25.51 1.91
C TYR A 556 16.01 26.68 1.85
N LEU A 557 16.82 26.87 2.89
CA LEU A 557 17.88 27.88 2.89
C LEU A 557 18.93 27.58 1.82
N ILE A 558 19.33 26.32 1.65
CA ILE A 558 20.25 25.85 0.59
C ILE A 558 19.62 26.04 -0.80
N LYS A 559 18.32 25.79 -0.94
CA LYS A 559 17.54 26.10 -2.16
C LYS A 559 17.42 27.59 -2.43
N ASN A 560 17.86 28.46 -1.53
CA ASN A 560 17.61 29.91 -1.57
C ASN A 560 16.10 30.28 -1.57
N ASP A 561 15.24 29.37 -1.10
CA ASP A 561 13.83 29.67 -0.82
C ASP A 561 13.71 30.29 0.57
N LEU A 562 14.11 31.56 0.66
CA LEU A 562 14.20 32.29 1.92
C LEU A 562 12.83 32.43 2.60
N THR A 563 11.74 32.49 1.82
CA THR A 563 10.38 32.60 2.35
C THR A 563 9.98 31.32 3.08
N ARG A 564 10.15 30.15 2.45
CA ARG A 564 9.87 28.88 3.12
C ARG A 564 10.87 28.62 4.24
N ALA A 565 12.16 28.93 4.06
CA ALA A 565 13.16 28.78 5.12
C ALA A 565 12.77 29.54 6.41
N VAL A 566 12.40 30.83 6.30
CA VAL A 566 11.94 31.63 7.45
C VAL A 566 10.71 31.01 8.12
N ARG A 567 9.72 30.54 7.32
CA ARG A 567 8.52 29.88 7.85
C ARG A 567 8.87 28.62 8.66
N TYR A 568 9.70 27.75 8.09
CA TYR A 568 10.10 26.49 8.71
C TYR A 568 10.93 26.73 9.96
N PHE A 569 11.90 27.65 9.92
CA PHE A 569 12.67 28.00 11.11
C PHE A 569 11.82 28.68 12.18
N SER A 570 10.81 29.48 11.82
CA SER A 570 9.89 30.06 12.81
C SER A 570 9.08 28.98 13.53
N LYS A 571 8.61 27.95 12.80
CA LYS A 571 7.99 26.75 13.41
C LYS A 571 8.96 25.97 14.28
N ALA A 572 10.21 25.75 13.84
CA ALA A 572 11.23 25.16 14.69
C ALA A 572 11.49 26.00 15.95
N LEU A 573 11.47 27.33 15.86
CA LEU A 573 11.65 28.20 17.03
C LEU A 573 10.50 28.06 18.03
N GLU A 574 9.26 27.95 17.55
CA GLU A 574 8.08 27.70 18.41
C GLU A 574 8.21 26.39 19.21
N LEU A 575 8.78 25.35 18.60
CA LEU A 575 8.96 24.02 19.19
C LEU A 575 10.27 23.85 19.98
N SER A 576 11.13 24.87 20.02
CA SER A 576 12.45 24.77 20.65
C SER A 576 12.34 24.70 22.17
N GLY A 577 12.78 23.58 22.76
CA GLY A 577 12.70 23.33 24.21
C GLY A 577 13.90 23.83 25.02
N LYS A 578 15.02 24.19 24.38
CA LYS A 578 16.28 24.58 25.05
C LYS A 578 16.94 25.77 24.35
N ASP A 579 17.70 26.56 25.10
CA ASP A 579 18.40 27.75 24.58
C ASP A 579 19.41 27.42 23.47
N SER A 580 20.06 26.26 23.53
CA SER A 580 20.97 25.80 22.47
C SER A 580 20.27 25.66 21.12
N ASP A 581 19.05 25.14 21.12
CA ASP A 581 18.26 24.93 19.91
C ASP A 581 17.69 26.26 19.41
N ARG A 582 17.21 27.11 20.33
CA ARG A 582 16.80 28.49 20.03
C ARG A 582 17.90 29.27 19.31
N ILE A 583 19.13 29.24 19.82
CA ILE A 583 20.27 29.93 19.22
C ILE A 583 20.54 29.40 17.81
N LYS A 584 20.53 28.08 17.59
CA LYS A 584 20.72 27.48 16.25
C LYS A 584 19.68 27.99 15.27
N VAL A 585 18.41 28.01 15.65
CA VAL A 585 17.31 28.47 14.79
C VAL A 585 17.42 29.97 14.52
N LEU A 586 17.68 30.78 15.56
CA LEU A 586 17.85 32.22 15.41
C LEU A 586 19.03 32.57 14.49
N ALA A 587 20.14 31.85 14.57
CA ALA A 587 21.28 32.05 13.68
C ALA A 587 20.90 31.80 12.21
N LYS A 588 20.11 30.75 11.93
CA LYS A 588 19.61 30.48 10.56
C LYS A 588 18.60 31.53 10.09
N LEU A 589 17.71 32.01 10.97
CA LEU A 589 16.80 33.12 10.67
C LEU A 589 17.57 34.41 10.38
N TYR A 590 18.64 34.69 11.13
CA TYR A 590 19.49 35.86 10.91
C TYR A 590 20.13 35.82 9.50
N ILE A 591 20.66 34.66 9.10
CA ILE A 591 21.19 34.45 7.74
C ILE A 591 20.09 34.67 6.69
N ALA A 592 18.92 34.05 6.87
CA ALA A 592 17.82 34.17 5.91
C ALA A 592 17.35 35.62 5.73
N TYR A 593 17.13 36.37 6.82
CA TYR A 593 16.73 37.79 6.74
C TYR A 593 17.83 38.68 6.16
N THR A 594 19.10 38.36 6.42
CA THR A 594 20.24 39.07 5.81
C THR A 594 20.21 38.89 4.29
N TYR A 595 20.00 37.67 3.79
CA TYR A 595 19.87 37.40 2.36
C TYR A 595 18.62 38.05 1.73
N MET A 596 17.55 38.23 2.50
CA MET A 596 16.36 38.99 2.05
C MET A 596 16.55 40.51 2.08
N ASN A 597 17.69 41.01 2.59
CA ASN A 597 17.94 42.43 2.86
C ASN A 597 16.90 43.07 3.82
N ASP A 598 16.31 42.26 4.71
CA ASP A 598 15.36 42.73 5.74
C ASP A 598 16.14 43.17 6.98
N LYS A 599 16.59 44.43 6.97
CA LYS A 599 17.38 45.01 8.06
C LYS A 599 16.64 45.01 9.40
N GLY A 600 15.31 45.19 9.38
CA GLY A 600 14.49 45.26 10.59
C GLY A 600 14.46 43.93 11.34
N ASN A 601 14.11 42.84 10.65
CA ASN A 601 14.12 41.51 11.26
C ASN A 601 15.54 41.04 11.58
N THR A 602 16.53 41.36 10.74
CA THR A 602 17.93 41.03 10.98
C THR A 602 18.42 41.57 12.33
N SER A 603 18.19 42.87 12.61
CA SER A 603 18.56 43.48 13.89
C SER A 603 17.78 42.88 15.07
N ARG A 604 16.49 42.59 14.92
CA ARG A 604 15.65 41.99 15.97
C ARG A 604 16.12 40.58 16.35
N ILE A 605 16.46 39.76 15.36
CA ILE A 605 16.97 38.41 15.60
C ILE A 605 18.33 38.47 16.27
N LEU A 606 19.23 39.35 15.82
CA LEU A 606 20.56 39.52 16.45
C LEU A 606 20.47 39.92 17.92
N GLN A 607 19.56 40.85 18.26
CA GLN A 607 19.30 41.20 19.66
C GLN A 607 18.77 40.00 20.46
N SER A 608 17.90 39.19 19.87
CA SER A 608 17.37 37.98 20.52
C SER A 608 18.48 36.96 20.79
N ILE A 609 19.42 36.81 19.87
CA ILE A 609 20.61 35.97 20.04
C ILE A 609 21.47 36.48 21.19
N HIS A 610 21.83 37.77 21.20
CA HIS A 610 22.66 38.36 22.26
C HIS A 610 22.01 38.37 23.65
N ARG A 611 20.66 38.35 23.73
CA ARG A 611 19.97 38.18 25.01
C ARG A 611 20.18 36.80 25.62
N ILE A 612 20.28 35.76 24.79
CA ILE A 612 20.51 34.38 25.25
C ILE A 612 22.01 34.16 25.47
N ASN A 613 22.85 34.63 24.56
CA ASN A 613 24.30 34.54 24.66
C ASN A 613 24.98 35.81 24.10
N PRO A 614 25.39 36.77 24.95
CA PRO A 614 25.99 38.02 24.50
C PRO A 614 27.31 37.87 23.73
N GLY A 615 28.05 36.78 23.94
CA GLY A 615 29.38 36.57 23.35
C GLY A 615 29.38 35.92 21.96
N ILE A 616 28.22 35.50 21.45
CA ILE A 616 28.16 34.77 20.18
C ILE A 616 28.23 35.71 18.98
N GLN A 617 29.16 35.46 18.06
CA GLN A 617 29.21 36.13 16.77
C GLN A 617 28.59 35.24 15.69
N VAL A 618 27.64 35.78 14.93
CA VAL A 618 26.99 35.05 13.83
C VAL A 618 27.63 35.44 12.51
N SER A 619 28.35 34.50 11.89
CA SER A 619 28.90 34.68 10.55
C SER A 619 27.83 34.42 9.50
N VAL A 620 27.75 35.30 8.49
CA VAL A 620 26.87 35.13 7.32
C VAL A 620 27.73 34.71 6.14
N PRO A 621 27.59 33.47 5.64
CA PRO A 621 28.30 33.07 4.44
C PRO A 621 27.86 33.89 3.22
N PRO A 622 28.65 33.93 2.13
CA PRO A 622 28.19 34.53 0.88
C PRO A 622 26.93 33.84 0.37
N ARG A 623 25.95 34.63 -0.11
CA ARG A 623 24.76 34.09 -0.76
C ARG A 623 25.18 33.40 -2.07
N GLY A 624 24.81 32.14 -2.24
CA GLY A 624 25.10 31.38 -3.45
C GLY A 624 24.04 30.31 -3.73
N TYR A 625 23.98 29.88 -4.99
CA TYR A 625 22.97 28.96 -5.53
C TYR A 625 23.51 27.53 -5.59
N PHE A 626 23.81 26.95 -4.42
CA PHE A 626 24.52 25.69 -4.31
C PHE A 626 23.64 24.45 -4.43
N PHE A 627 22.32 24.57 -4.54
CA PHE A 627 21.43 23.40 -4.57
C PHE A 627 21.79 22.40 -5.68
N ALA A 628 22.25 22.89 -6.84
CA ALA A 628 22.71 22.05 -7.95
C ALA A 628 23.94 21.19 -7.65
N THR A 629 24.74 21.55 -6.63
CA THR A 629 25.95 20.79 -6.26
C THR A 629 25.64 19.61 -5.35
N TYR A 630 24.41 19.51 -4.83
CA TYR A 630 23.95 18.37 -4.05
C TYR A 630 23.43 17.29 -4.99
N ILE A 631 24.36 16.45 -5.42
CA ILE A 631 24.10 15.36 -6.36
C ILE A 631 24.02 14.06 -5.55
N PRO A 632 22.94 13.26 -5.69
CA PRO A 632 22.85 11.96 -5.03
C PRO A 632 24.04 11.08 -5.41
N VAL A 633 24.69 10.48 -4.40
CA VAL A 633 25.93 9.70 -4.57
C VAL A 633 25.79 8.58 -5.61
N GLN A 634 24.60 8.00 -5.75
CA GLN A 634 24.30 6.91 -6.69
C GLN A 634 24.43 7.35 -8.15
N VAL A 635 24.12 8.61 -8.46
CA VAL A 635 24.18 9.14 -9.83
C VAL A 635 25.37 10.06 -10.06
N LYS A 636 26.09 10.44 -9.00
CA LYS A 636 27.27 11.32 -9.10
C LYS A 636 28.29 10.85 -10.15
N PRO A 637 28.67 9.56 -10.26
CA PRO A 637 29.61 9.11 -11.30
C PRO A 637 29.11 9.39 -12.72
N PHE A 638 27.79 9.28 -12.96
CA PHE A 638 27.17 9.56 -14.25
C PHE A 638 27.18 11.07 -14.54
N ILE A 639 26.92 11.91 -13.54
CA ILE A 639 27.01 13.37 -13.67
C ILE A 639 28.45 13.80 -13.99
N ASP A 640 29.43 13.26 -13.26
CA ASP A 640 30.85 13.55 -13.50
C ASP A 640 31.26 13.13 -14.92
N GLN A 641 30.87 11.93 -15.36
CA GLN A 641 31.11 11.45 -16.72
C GLN A 641 30.44 12.32 -17.79
N ALA A 642 29.20 12.76 -17.56
CA ALA A 642 28.49 13.64 -18.48
C ALA A 642 29.21 14.99 -18.62
N ASN A 643 29.70 15.57 -17.52
CA ASN A 643 30.51 16.79 -17.56
C ASN A 643 31.79 16.61 -18.37
N ASP A 644 32.51 15.50 -18.19
CA ASP A 644 33.72 15.20 -18.97
C ASP A 644 33.45 15.10 -20.48
N LEU A 645 32.30 14.52 -20.85
CA LEU A 645 31.87 14.43 -22.25
C LEU A 645 31.51 15.80 -22.82
N LEU A 646 30.85 16.67 -22.05
CA LEU A 646 30.55 18.04 -22.46
C LEU A 646 31.82 18.87 -22.66
N VAL A 647 32.84 18.71 -21.80
CA VAL A 647 34.16 19.35 -21.98
C VAL A 647 34.83 18.88 -23.29
N LYS A 648 34.60 17.63 -23.70
CA LYS A 648 35.06 17.07 -24.98
C LYS A 648 34.16 17.39 -26.17
N ALA A 649 33.16 18.27 -25.99
CA ALA A 649 32.16 18.63 -27.00
C ALA A 649 31.34 17.42 -27.53
N ASP A 650 31.07 16.44 -26.68
CA ASP A 650 30.19 15.29 -26.98
C ASP A 650 28.85 15.37 -26.19
N PRO A 651 27.90 16.22 -26.63
CA PRO A 651 26.60 16.36 -25.97
C PRO A 651 25.71 15.12 -26.12
N GLN A 652 25.88 14.32 -27.18
CA GLN A 652 25.09 13.10 -27.39
C GLN A 652 25.51 11.99 -26.43
N GLY A 653 26.81 11.82 -26.22
CA GLY A 653 27.34 10.93 -25.18
C GLY A 653 26.86 11.35 -23.79
N ALA A 654 26.91 12.65 -23.49
CA ALA A 654 26.44 13.18 -22.20
C ALA A 654 24.93 12.93 -22.00
N GLU A 655 24.09 13.17 -23.01
CA GLU A 655 22.65 12.87 -22.98
C GLU A 655 22.39 11.42 -22.61
N LYS A 656 23.07 10.47 -23.28
CA LYS A 656 22.89 9.04 -23.03
C LYS A 656 23.23 8.67 -21.59
N VAL A 657 24.35 9.16 -21.06
CA VAL A 657 24.80 8.89 -19.68
C VAL A 657 23.81 9.46 -18.66
N LEU A 658 23.30 10.68 -18.91
CA LEU A 658 22.30 11.31 -18.04
C LEU A 658 20.96 10.56 -18.04
N LEU A 659 20.50 10.08 -19.20
CA LEU A 659 19.27 9.28 -19.28
C LEU A 659 19.38 7.94 -18.54
N GLU A 660 20.55 7.29 -18.54
CA GLU A 660 20.78 6.10 -17.71
C GLU A 660 20.77 6.45 -16.22
N SER A 661 21.34 7.60 -15.83
CA SER A 661 21.30 8.05 -14.43
C SER A 661 19.86 8.24 -13.90
N LEU A 662 18.95 8.72 -14.75
CA LEU A 662 17.54 8.94 -14.39
C LEU A 662 16.76 7.64 -14.13
N LYS A 663 17.25 6.49 -14.61
CA LYS A 663 16.68 5.18 -14.28
C LYS A 663 17.05 4.73 -12.86
N ILE A 664 18.13 5.25 -12.31
CA ILE A 664 18.63 4.92 -10.96
C ILE A 664 18.04 5.89 -9.93
N ASN A 665 18.08 7.18 -10.22
CA ASN A 665 17.51 8.23 -9.40
C ASN A 665 17.07 9.38 -10.30
N ASP A 666 15.82 9.81 -10.17
CA ASP A 666 15.26 10.92 -10.95
C ASP A 666 15.77 12.29 -10.44
N SER A 667 17.08 12.49 -10.49
CA SER A 667 17.75 13.59 -9.81
C SER A 667 17.48 14.93 -10.51
N PRO A 668 17.24 16.02 -9.75
CA PRO A 668 17.09 17.34 -10.34
C PRO A 668 18.34 17.83 -11.08
N ALA A 669 19.53 17.40 -10.65
CA ALA A 669 20.80 17.73 -11.32
C ALA A 669 20.88 17.14 -12.75
N ALA A 670 20.55 15.86 -12.92
CA ALA A 670 20.54 15.23 -14.23
C ALA A 670 19.51 15.86 -15.18
N ASN A 671 18.30 16.11 -14.68
CA ASN A 671 17.25 16.78 -15.45
C ASN A 671 17.66 18.21 -15.84
N ARG A 672 18.34 18.96 -14.96
CA ARG A 672 18.85 20.30 -15.29
C ARG A 672 19.85 20.24 -16.45
N MET A 673 20.84 19.35 -16.35
CA MET A 673 21.85 19.19 -17.41
C MET A 673 21.23 18.77 -18.74
N LEU A 674 20.29 17.84 -18.74
CA LEU A 674 19.54 17.47 -19.95
C LEU A 674 18.78 18.67 -20.53
N GLY A 675 18.09 19.44 -19.68
CA GLY A 675 17.41 20.67 -20.08
C GLY A 675 18.35 21.67 -20.77
N GLU A 676 19.54 21.88 -20.20
CA GLU A 676 20.58 22.75 -20.76
C GLU A 676 21.15 22.22 -22.09
N ILE A 677 21.42 20.91 -22.19
CA ILE A 677 21.90 20.26 -23.43
C ILE A 677 20.87 20.42 -24.56
N TYR A 678 19.61 20.08 -24.29
CA TYR A 678 18.55 20.19 -25.29
C TYR A 678 18.31 21.63 -25.72
N ALA A 679 18.35 22.58 -24.78
CA ALA A 679 18.21 24.00 -25.10
C ALA A 679 19.33 24.49 -26.04
N ARG A 680 20.58 24.07 -25.81
CA ARG A 680 21.73 24.40 -26.67
C ARG A 680 21.63 23.75 -28.05
N ASN A 681 21.02 22.57 -28.14
CA ASN A 681 20.80 21.84 -29.39
C ASN A 681 19.51 22.24 -30.13
N ASN A 682 18.81 23.30 -29.70
CA ASN A 682 17.53 23.78 -30.24
C ASN A 682 16.35 22.78 -30.13
N ASP A 683 16.47 21.74 -29.29
CA ASP A 683 15.35 20.85 -28.94
C ASP A 683 14.57 21.44 -27.75
N HIS A 684 13.88 22.55 -28.01
CA HIS A 684 13.23 23.31 -26.95
C HIS A 684 12.08 22.52 -26.29
N GLN A 685 11.46 21.55 -26.96
CA GLN A 685 10.39 20.74 -26.38
C GLN A 685 10.94 19.80 -25.29
N LYS A 686 12.02 19.05 -25.58
CA LYS A 686 12.67 18.23 -24.56
C LYS A 686 13.29 19.06 -23.45
N ALA A 687 13.88 20.21 -23.81
CA ALA A 687 14.40 21.15 -22.82
C ALA A 687 13.30 21.56 -21.84
N LEU A 688 12.12 21.95 -22.36
CA LEU A 688 10.99 22.37 -21.54
C LEU A 688 10.50 21.25 -20.62
N PHE A 689 10.43 20.01 -21.13
CA PHE A 689 10.02 18.85 -20.34
C PHE A 689 10.93 18.66 -19.10
N HIS A 690 12.24 18.56 -19.31
CA HIS A 690 13.19 18.34 -18.22
C HIS A 690 13.28 19.53 -17.26
N LEU A 691 13.22 20.77 -17.77
CA LEU A 691 13.25 21.96 -16.93
C LEU A 691 11.96 22.09 -16.11
N LYS A 692 10.77 21.84 -16.66
CA LYS A 692 9.50 21.90 -15.91
C LYS A 692 9.49 20.96 -14.72
N LYS A 693 10.03 19.76 -14.91
CA LYS A 693 10.08 18.70 -13.89
C LYS A 693 10.80 19.12 -12.61
N ILE A 694 11.78 20.02 -12.73
CA ILE A 694 12.61 20.52 -11.62
C ILE A 694 12.27 21.96 -11.23
N TYR A 695 11.12 22.49 -11.65
CA TYR A 695 10.77 23.88 -11.40
C TYR A 695 10.70 24.19 -9.90
N GLU A 696 9.98 23.39 -9.10
CA GLU A 696 9.93 23.60 -7.65
C GLU A 696 11.29 23.43 -6.96
N ASP A 697 12.24 22.80 -7.65
CA ASP A 697 13.58 22.63 -7.13
C ASP A 697 14.51 23.81 -7.34
N PHE A 698 14.34 24.53 -8.46
CA PHE A 698 15.22 25.60 -8.91
C PHE A 698 14.50 26.93 -9.19
N ASN A 699 13.22 27.11 -8.87
CA ASN A 699 12.47 28.36 -9.06
C ASN A 699 12.95 29.54 -8.19
N THR A 700 14.05 29.34 -7.47
CA THR A 700 14.77 30.31 -6.66
C THR A 700 16.22 30.49 -7.13
N ASP A 701 16.62 29.89 -8.26
CA ASP A 701 17.89 30.08 -8.96
C ASP A 701 17.67 31.01 -10.19
N PRO A 702 18.27 32.22 -10.21
CA PRO A 702 18.13 33.17 -11.30
C PRO A 702 18.59 32.65 -12.67
N HIS A 703 19.64 31.84 -12.72
CA HIS A 703 20.16 31.29 -13.97
C HIS A 703 19.24 30.24 -14.55
N TYR A 704 18.68 29.39 -13.70
CA TYR A 704 17.65 28.43 -14.11
C TYR A 704 16.39 29.16 -14.63
N LEU A 705 15.91 30.19 -13.91
CA LEU A 705 14.74 30.95 -14.34
C LEU A 705 14.98 31.69 -15.66
N HIS A 706 16.16 32.27 -15.87
CA HIS A 706 16.53 32.85 -17.17
C HIS A 706 16.35 31.79 -18.27
N LEU A 707 17.02 30.65 -18.14
CA LEU A 707 16.96 29.58 -19.15
C LEU A 707 15.51 29.12 -19.39
N MET A 708 14.75 28.95 -18.32
CA MET A 708 13.34 28.55 -18.40
C MET A 708 12.49 29.58 -19.16
N ILE A 709 12.71 30.88 -18.97
CA ILE A 709 12.04 31.95 -19.73
C ILE A 709 12.33 31.80 -21.22
N LEU A 710 13.60 31.66 -21.61
CA LEU A 710 14.00 31.52 -23.01
C LEU A 710 13.39 30.26 -23.64
N VAL A 711 13.45 29.12 -22.95
CA VAL A 711 12.87 27.86 -23.43
C VAL A 711 11.35 27.97 -23.55
N CYS A 712 10.67 28.63 -22.61
CA CYS A 712 9.22 28.87 -22.70
C CYS A 712 8.84 29.72 -23.91
N LEU A 713 9.57 30.81 -24.16
CA LEU A 713 9.34 31.68 -25.33
C LEU A 713 9.51 30.91 -26.65
N ASN A 714 10.56 30.10 -26.77
CA ASN A 714 10.79 29.27 -27.96
C ASN A 714 9.69 28.21 -28.17
N ASN A 715 9.04 27.73 -27.10
CA ASN A 715 7.89 26.82 -27.17
C ASN A 715 6.52 27.55 -27.25
N ARG A 716 6.51 28.88 -27.41
CA ARG A 716 5.28 29.71 -27.42
C ARG A 716 4.45 29.60 -26.13
N GLN A 717 5.10 29.32 -24.99
CA GLN A 717 4.48 29.20 -23.67
C GLN A 717 4.51 30.55 -22.93
N GLN A 718 3.81 31.55 -23.46
CA GLN A 718 3.91 32.95 -22.99
C GLN A 718 3.57 33.12 -21.51
N GLN A 719 2.51 32.46 -21.04
CA GLN A 719 2.05 32.56 -19.65
C GLN A 719 3.09 32.00 -18.67
N GLU A 720 3.77 30.91 -19.04
CA GLU A 720 4.81 30.31 -18.18
C GLU A 720 6.08 31.17 -18.19
N ALA A 721 6.45 31.75 -19.34
CA ALA A 721 7.56 32.70 -19.43
C ALA A 721 7.33 33.92 -18.53
N ASP A 722 6.13 34.49 -18.56
CA ASP A 722 5.71 35.62 -17.73
C ASP A 722 5.68 35.27 -16.22
N ARG A 723 5.23 34.05 -15.87
CA ARG A 723 5.33 33.53 -14.50
C ARG A 723 6.78 33.44 -14.04
N CYS A 724 7.67 32.89 -14.86
CA CYS A 724 9.09 32.77 -14.53
C CYS A 724 9.78 34.13 -14.41
N LEU A 725 9.43 35.08 -15.28
CA LEU A 725 9.95 36.46 -15.25
C LEU A 725 9.55 37.20 -13.97
N ARG A 726 8.28 37.11 -13.56
CA ARG A 726 7.83 37.66 -12.27
C ARG A 726 8.58 37.06 -11.10
N GLN A 727 8.78 35.74 -11.12
CA GLN A 727 9.52 35.05 -10.07
C GLN A 727 10.98 35.51 -10.03
N LEU A 728 11.65 35.64 -11.19
CA LEU A 728 13.02 36.14 -11.30
C LEU A 728 13.15 37.56 -10.72
N GLY A 729 12.26 38.47 -11.13
CA GLY A 729 12.26 39.84 -10.61
C GLY A 729 11.94 39.94 -9.11
N ARG A 730 11.22 38.96 -8.55
CA ARG A 730 10.97 38.87 -7.10
C ARG A 730 12.21 38.41 -6.33
N ILE A 731 12.93 37.41 -6.82
CA ILE A 731 14.04 36.79 -6.09
C ILE A 731 15.37 37.54 -6.27
N GLU A 732 15.55 38.21 -7.41
CA GLU A 732 16.77 38.92 -7.79
C GLU A 732 16.42 40.17 -8.63
N PRO A 733 15.92 41.25 -7.99
CA PRO A 733 15.52 42.48 -8.70
C PRO A 733 16.65 43.15 -9.49
N GLY A 734 17.91 42.93 -9.09
CA GLY A 734 19.11 43.46 -9.73
C GLY A 734 19.72 42.54 -10.78
N TYR A 735 18.99 41.54 -11.27
CA TYR A 735 19.51 40.59 -12.26
C TYR A 735 19.87 41.30 -13.58
N PRO A 736 21.11 41.18 -14.10
CA PRO A 736 21.63 42.02 -15.19
C PRO A 736 20.80 42.07 -16.48
N GLU A 737 20.10 40.99 -16.83
CA GLU A 737 19.34 40.86 -18.08
C GLU A 737 17.81 40.98 -17.88
N LEU A 738 17.37 41.34 -16.67
CA LEU A 738 15.96 41.33 -16.30
C LEU A 738 15.11 42.24 -17.19
N ASP A 739 15.58 43.44 -17.51
CA ASP A 739 14.83 44.39 -18.33
C ASP A 739 14.71 43.94 -19.79
N ARG A 740 15.79 43.37 -20.34
CA ARG A 740 15.78 42.78 -21.68
C ARG A 740 14.80 41.59 -21.76
N LEU A 741 14.76 40.75 -20.74
CA LEU A 741 13.79 39.65 -20.65
C LEU A 741 12.34 40.17 -20.56
N LYS A 742 12.09 41.28 -19.86
CA LYS A 742 10.75 41.93 -19.84
C LYS A 742 10.32 42.34 -21.24
N GLU A 743 11.19 42.95 -22.02
CA GLU A 743 10.88 43.37 -23.40
C GLU A 743 10.50 42.16 -24.29
N PHE A 744 11.28 41.07 -24.22
CA PHE A 744 11.01 39.85 -24.97
C PHE A 744 9.68 39.18 -24.56
N VAL A 745 9.36 39.15 -23.27
CA VAL A 745 8.13 38.54 -22.75
C VAL A 745 6.91 39.46 -22.95
N GLN A 746 7.08 40.77 -23.05
CA GLN A 746 5.96 41.71 -23.25
C GLN A 746 5.68 41.99 -24.74
N GLY A 747 6.50 41.47 -25.64
CA GLY A 747 6.27 41.56 -27.09
C GLY A 747 6.55 42.95 -27.67
N ALA A 748 7.53 43.69 -27.14
CA ALA A 748 8.01 44.88 -27.82
C ALA A 748 8.60 44.47 -29.19
N PRO A 749 8.21 45.10 -30.31
CA PRO A 749 8.80 44.79 -31.61
C PRO A 749 10.30 45.11 -31.55
N ALA A 750 11.13 44.10 -31.80
CA ALA A 750 12.57 44.27 -31.94
C ALA A 750 12.84 45.26 -33.10
N GLN A 751 13.54 46.35 -32.79
CA GLN A 751 14.35 47.08 -33.78
C GLN A 751 15.73 46.45 -33.88
#